data_AF-A0A8J2TKI7-F1
#
_entry.id   AF-A0A8J2TKI7-F1
#
_cell.length_a   1.000
_cell.length_b   1.000
_cell.length_c   1.000
_cell.angle_alpha   90.00
_cell.angle_beta   90.00
_cell.angle_gamma   90.00
#
_symmetry.space_group_name_H-M   'P 1'
#
loop_
_entity.id
_entity.type
_entity.pdbx_description
1 polymer ?
#
loop_
_entity_poly.entity_id
_entity_poly.type
_entity_poly.pdbx_seq_one_letter_code
_entity_poly.pdbx_strand_id
1 'polypeptide(L)'
;MKSFKSLFVFLIVLSYLGCTTEDRDTNFVDQILAPANVSAVFSITQDNTGLVTIAPNGEGAVSFEVYYGDEPNHFDVVSVGQTLSNIYPEGVYTVTIVAIGINGLKTTVTRELTVSFLAPENLVVTIEPVQGDVFSINVSATADLEAYFEVYFGDVIDETPVMFMEGETITHTYSDVGDYVVRVIAYSGGSETTEYTETITIVNPIVLPISFEDATVNYAFTDFGNVASSVVTNPDMSGGNTSAMVGRSNKPVGAEVWGGTFLQLDDPIDFSTLNNLKVNVWSPVSGITVKLKLENATNGSISAEVDVTNTVANAWETLTFDFSSSDLSQEYHKIVLFFDFGNPGNGNMYYFDDINLSTPVASTSNIVGTWKMASEPGSLKVGPSPGSGEWWSIDAAGVTARACYFNDTFIFTADGAFNNNLGAQTWIEGWQGGGDNCGTPVGPYNGSIPATYTYNTSTNSVTVNGTGAYIGIPKANNAGELPNVAVPNSITYDVTFLDVNTMVVGIEAGSGVFWTYKLVRDTTPTTPIHGIWKMASEPGSLKVGPSPGSGDWWSIDAAGVTARACYFNDTYIFGTDGSFKNVLGTQSWIEGWQGGGDACGTPVAPHNGLSAYTFNNNQAAGTITVNGTGSYIGLPKANNAGELPNVAVPSSITYNVTFIDSNTISVGIESGSGVFWTYKLIRI
;
A
#
# COMPACT_ATOMS: atom_id res chain seq x y z
N MET A 1 -62.13 -65.32 31.06
CA MET A 1 -61.25 -64.13 31.14
C MET A 1 -60.95 -63.70 29.69
N LYS A 2 -61.83 -62.98 28.99
CA LYS A 2 -61.92 -61.50 28.90
C LYS A 2 -60.57 -60.79 28.76
N SER A 3 -60.08 -60.61 27.51
CA SER A 3 -59.62 -59.33 26.92
C SER A 3 -58.74 -59.55 25.68
N PHE A 4 -59.32 -59.73 24.47
CA PHE A 4 -58.58 -59.57 23.20
C PHE A 4 -59.57 -59.33 22.05
N LYS A 5 -60.40 -58.29 22.19
CA LYS A 5 -61.26 -57.73 21.14
C LYS A 5 -61.07 -56.21 21.16
N SER A 6 -59.96 -55.74 20.59
CA SER A 6 -59.79 -54.38 20.01
C SER A 6 -58.31 -54.13 19.72
N LEU A 7 -57.76 -54.69 18.64
CA LEU A 7 -56.61 -54.18 17.88
C LEU A 7 -56.33 -55.16 16.74
N PHE A 8 -55.90 -54.65 15.58
CA PHE A 8 -55.58 -55.41 14.36
C PHE A 8 -56.75 -55.79 13.42
N VAL A 9 -57.72 -54.87 13.30
CA VAL A 9 -58.34 -54.52 12.00
C VAL A 9 -57.49 -53.42 11.30
N PHE A 10 -56.21 -53.32 11.67
CA PHE A 10 -55.29 -52.25 11.27
C PHE A 10 -54.09 -52.82 10.49
N LEU A 11 -54.33 -53.67 9.50
CA LEU A 11 -53.25 -54.16 8.62
C LEU A 11 -53.66 -54.47 7.17
N ILE A 12 -54.88 -54.12 6.72
CA ILE A 12 -55.29 -54.24 5.31
C ILE A 12 -56.17 -53.03 4.91
N VAL A 13 -55.79 -51.81 5.35
CA VAL A 13 -56.27 -50.52 4.80
C VAL A 13 -55.12 -49.49 4.82
N LEU A 14 -53.88 -49.93 4.57
CA LEU A 14 -52.71 -49.03 4.57
C LEU A 14 -51.65 -49.45 3.55
N SER A 15 -52.07 -49.84 2.34
CA SER A 15 -51.15 -50.10 1.22
C SER A 15 -51.58 -49.40 -0.09
N TYR A 16 -52.36 -48.31 0.02
CA TYR A 16 -52.72 -47.41 -1.09
C TYR A 16 -52.17 -45.98 -0.91
N LEU A 17 -51.10 -45.80 -0.12
CA LEU A 17 -50.42 -44.50 0.05
C LEU A 17 -48.90 -44.68 0.13
N GLY A 18 -48.33 -45.33 -0.89
CA GLY A 18 -46.89 -45.62 -0.99
C GLY A 18 -46.17 -44.95 -2.17
N CYS A 19 -46.81 -44.04 -2.90
CA CYS A 19 -46.10 -43.08 -3.74
C CYS A 19 -45.92 -41.80 -2.93
N THR A 20 -44.87 -41.73 -2.12
CA THR A 20 -44.29 -40.42 -1.81
C THR A 20 -43.66 -39.95 -3.11
N THR A 21 -44.27 -38.96 -3.75
CA THR A 21 -43.51 -38.07 -4.63
C THR A 21 -42.37 -37.54 -3.77
N GLU A 22 -41.13 -37.88 -4.10
CA GLU A 22 -40.02 -37.08 -3.59
C GLU A 22 -40.27 -35.66 -4.09
N ASP A 23 -40.66 -34.77 -3.18
CA ASP A 23 -40.72 -33.34 -3.44
C ASP A 23 -39.28 -32.94 -3.82
N ARG A 24 -39.01 -32.90 -5.13
CA ARG A 24 -37.82 -32.21 -5.64
C ARG A 24 -38.01 -30.76 -5.23
N ASP A 25 -37.31 -30.35 -4.18
CA ASP A 25 -37.26 -28.98 -3.72
C ASP A 25 -36.63 -28.10 -4.82
N THR A 26 -37.48 -27.52 -5.68
CA THR A 26 -37.08 -26.62 -6.77
C THR A 26 -37.01 -25.17 -6.33
N ASN A 27 -37.09 -24.87 -5.01
CA ASN A 27 -37.08 -23.50 -4.50
C ASN A 27 -35.81 -22.70 -4.89
N PHE A 28 -34.73 -23.37 -5.32
CA PHE A 28 -33.55 -22.70 -5.87
C PHE A 28 -33.79 -22.04 -7.24
N VAL A 29 -34.76 -22.55 -8.03
CA VAL A 29 -35.11 -22.02 -9.36
C VAL A 29 -35.90 -20.72 -9.23
N ASP A 30 -36.67 -20.57 -8.15
CA ASP A 30 -37.51 -19.40 -7.89
C ASP A 30 -36.73 -18.16 -7.42
N GLN A 31 -35.45 -18.32 -7.05
CA GLN A 31 -34.55 -17.22 -6.65
C GLN A 31 -33.65 -16.73 -7.81
N ILE A 32 -33.75 -17.33 -9.00
CA ILE A 32 -32.96 -16.94 -10.16
C ILE A 32 -33.52 -15.64 -10.75
N LEU A 33 -32.65 -14.66 -11.02
CA LEU A 33 -33.04 -13.41 -11.66
C LEU A 33 -33.38 -13.61 -13.15
N ALA A 34 -34.14 -12.68 -13.73
CA ALA A 34 -34.35 -12.67 -15.18
C ALA A 34 -33.01 -12.54 -15.93
N PRO A 35 -32.89 -13.04 -17.17
CA PRO A 35 -31.66 -12.95 -17.95
C PRO A 35 -31.12 -11.51 -18.06
N ALA A 36 -29.80 -11.34 -18.06
CA ALA A 36 -29.13 -10.04 -18.16
C ALA A 36 -28.31 -9.93 -19.45
N ASN A 37 -27.81 -8.73 -19.78
CA ASN A 37 -26.94 -8.49 -20.94
C ASN A 37 -27.47 -9.08 -22.26
N VAL A 38 -28.78 -8.93 -22.49
CA VAL A 38 -29.46 -9.49 -23.67
C VAL A 38 -29.11 -8.65 -24.89
N SER A 39 -28.60 -9.30 -25.93
CA SER A 39 -28.22 -8.68 -27.21
C SER A 39 -28.47 -9.65 -28.38
N ALA A 40 -28.27 -9.18 -29.61
CA ALA A 40 -28.16 -10.04 -30.77
C ALA A 40 -27.20 -9.41 -31.78
N VAL A 41 -26.45 -10.28 -32.46
CA VAL A 41 -25.61 -9.91 -33.60
C VAL A 41 -26.36 -10.26 -34.88
N PHE A 42 -26.34 -9.35 -35.85
CA PHE A 42 -26.91 -9.56 -37.17
C PHE A 42 -25.80 -9.62 -38.20
N SER A 43 -25.90 -10.57 -39.12
CA SER A 43 -25.06 -10.62 -40.32
C SER A 43 -25.93 -10.87 -41.53
N ILE A 44 -25.66 -10.18 -42.63
CA ILE A 44 -26.42 -10.30 -43.89
C ILE A 44 -25.52 -10.83 -45.00
N THR A 45 -26.05 -11.73 -45.83
CA THR A 45 -25.31 -12.22 -47.00
C THR A 45 -25.18 -11.13 -48.05
N GLN A 46 -23.96 -10.96 -48.58
CA GLN A 46 -23.60 -9.97 -49.62
C GLN A 46 -23.99 -10.43 -51.04
N ASP A 47 -25.22 -10.94 -51.21
CA ASP A 47 -25.68 -11.56 -52.47
C ASP A 47 -27.06 -11.08 -52.93
N ASN A 48 -27.53 -9.98 -52.36
CA ASN A 48 -28.84 -9.38 -52.60
C ASN A 48 -30.03 -10.31 -52.28
N THR A 49 -29.82 -11.38 -51.52
CA THR A 49 -30.93 -12.29 -51.12
C THR A 49 -31.73 -11.77 -49.94
N GLY A 50 -31.15 -10.88 -49.14
CA GLY A 50 -31.74 -10.41 -47.88
C GLY A 50 -31.69 -11.45 -46.76
N LEU A 51 -30.89 -12.52 -46.90
CA LEU A 51 -30.73 -13.54 -45.87
C LEU A 51 -29.92 -12.97 -44.71
N VAL A 52 -30.59 -12.76 -43.58
CA VAL A 52 -29.97 -12.30 -42.34
C VAL A 52 -29.85 -13.46 -41.37
N THR A 53 -28.66 -13.67 -40.82
CA THR A 53 -28.40 -14.58 -39.72
C THR A 53 -28.39 -13.80 -38.41
N ILE A 54 -29.17 -14.29 -37.44
CA ILE A 54 -29.37 -13.65 -36.14
C ILE A 54 -28.81 -14.57 -35.06
N ALA A 55 -27.87 -14.05 -34.27
CA ALA A 55 -27.25 -14.75 -33.15
C ALA A 55 -27.56 -14.03 -31.82
N PRO A 56 -28.63 -14.43 -31.10
CA PRO A 56 -28.97 -13.82 -29.82
C PRO A 56 -28.04 -14.30 -28.70
N ASN A 57 -27.79 -13.40 -27.74
CA ASN A 57 -26.98 -13.66 -26.55
C ASN A 57 -27.65 -13.08 -25.29
N GLY A 58 -27.30 -13.61 -24.12
CA GLY A 58 -27.84 -13.16 -22.83
C GLY A 58 -27.42 -14.06 -21.67
N GLU A 59 -26.96 -13.45 -20.59
CA GLU A 59 -26.55 -14.14 -19.37
C GLU A 59 -27.75 -14.73 -18.63
N GLY A 60 -27.66 -16.00 -18.24
CA GLY A 60 -28.74 -16.69 -17.55
C GLY A 60 -29.93 -17.08 -18.44
N ALA A 61 -29.86 -16.81 -19.75
CA ALA A 61 -30.83 -17.31 -20.71
C ALA A 61 -30.60 -18.81 -20.98
N VAL A 62 -31.68 -19.55 -21.25
CA VAL A 62 -31.64 -20.93 -21.76
C VAL A 62 -32.25 -21.06 -23.17
N SER A 63 -33.01 -20.04 -23.59
CA SER A 63 -33.55 -19.93 -24.95
C SER A 63 -33.93 -18.48 -25.25
N PHE A 64 -34.16 -18.18 -26.52
CA PHE A 64 -34.59 -16.87 -27.00
C PHE A 64 -35.80 -17.02 -27.93
N GLU A 65 -36.81 -16.18 -27.75
CA GLU A 65 -37.80 -15.88 -28.81
C GLU A 65 -37.28 -14.65 -29.59
N VAL A 66 -37.09 -14.79 -30.90
CA VAL A 66 -36.63 -13.70 -31.77
C VAL A 66 -37.75 -13.32 -32.71
N TYR A 67 -38.36 -12.17 -32.45
CA TYR A 67 -39.39 -11.60 -33.31
C TYR A 67 -38.73 -10.77 -34.40
N TYR A 68 -38.95 -11.16 -35.65
CA TYR A 68 -38.23 -10.64 -36.80
C TYR A 68 -38.62 -9.21 -37.20
N GLY A 69 -39.84 -8.78 -36.86
CA GLY A 69 -40.33 -7.43 -37.12
C GLY A 69 -40.79 -7.17 -38.57
N ASP A 70 -40.72 -8.18 -39.43
CA ASP A 70 -41.18 -8.17 -40.82
C ASP A 70 -42.71 -8.40 -40.96
N GLU A 71 -43.29 -9.22 -40.09
CA GLU A 71 -44.73 -9.47 -40.00
C GLU A 71 -45.24 -9.51 -38.55
N PRO A 72 -46.54 -9.22 -38.29
CA PRO A 72 -47.09 -9.28 -36.95
C PRO A 72 -46.97 -10.66 -36.30
N ASN A 73 -46.31 -10.73 -35.13
CA ASN A 73 -46.09 -11.96 -34.37
C ASN A 73 -45.28 -13.05 -35.11
N HIS A 74 -44.47 -12.68 -36.12
CA HIS A 74 -43.53 -13.60 -36.74
C HIS A 74 -42.28 -13.73 -35.87
N PHE A 75 -42.06 -14.91 -35.30
CA PHE A 75 -40.91 -15.21 -34.45
C PHE A 75 -40.55 -16.69 -34.52
N ASP A 76 -39.29 -17.00 -34.23
CA ASP A 76 -38.83 -18.35 -33.95
C ASP A 76 -38.16 -18.43 -32.58
N VAL A 77 -37.99 -19.66 -32.10
CA VAL A 77 -37.32 -19.97 -30.84
C VAL A 77 -35.98 -20.64 -31.12
N VAL A 78 -34.93 -20.15 -30.46
CA VAL A 78 -33.57 -20.68 -30.60
C VAL A 78 -32.95 -20.95 -29.24
N SER A 79 -32.17 -22.04 -29.17
CA SER A 79 -31.40 -22.38 -27.97
C SER A 79 -30.12 -21.55 -27.90
N VAL A 80 -29.57 -21.37 -26.70
CA VAL A 80 -28.30 -20.65 -26.51
C VAL A 80 -27.19 -21.23 -27.40
N GLY A 81 -26.42 -20.35 -28.03
CA GLY A 81 -25.31 -20.73 -28.92
C GLY A 81 -25.73 -21.26 -30.29
N GLN A 82 -27.01 -21.17 -30.65
CA GLN A 82 -27.50 -21.44 -32.01
C GLN A 82 -27.96 -20.13 -32.67
N THR A 83 -28.03 -20.15 -34.00
CA THR A 83 -28.46 -19.00 -34.80
C THR A 83 -29.79 -19.27 -35.49
N LEU A 84 -30.49 -18.19 -35.84
CA LEU A 84 -31.66 -18.21 -36.72
C LEU A 84 -31.31 -17.52 -38.04
N SER A 85 -32.10 -17.77 -39.07
CA SER A 85 -31.99 -17.05 -40.32
C SER A 85 -33.37 -16.66 -40.83
N ASN A 86 -33.51 -15.44 -41.33
CA ASN A 86 -34.72 -14.96 -41.97
C ASN A 86 -34.38 -14.17 -43.24
N ILE A 87 -35.28 -14.18 -44.22
CA ILE A 87 -35.11 -13.43 -45.47
C ILE A 87 -35.95 -12.16 -45.38
N TYR A 88 -35.28 -11.02 -45.46
CA TYR A 88 -35.91 -9.70 -45.38
C TYR A 88 -35.91 -9.02 -46.75
N PRO A 89 -37.03 -8.37 -47.14
CA PRO A 89 -37.01 -7.32 -48.16
C PRO A 89 -36.13 -6.12 -47.72
N GLU A 90 -35.82 -5.20 -48.64
CA GLU A 90 -35.19 -3.93 -48.25
C GLU A 90 -36.12 -3.13 -47.34
N GLY A 91 -35.57 -2.63 -46.24
CA GLY A 91 -36.33 -1.92 -45.22
C GLY A 91 -35.57 -1.81 -43.89
N VAL A 92 -36.23 -1.15 -42.93
CA VAL A 92 -35.76 -1.02 -41.55
C VAL A 92 -36.73 -1.78 -40.65
N TYR A 93 -36.21 -2.67 -39.82
CA TYR A 93 -36.97 -3.61 -39.01
C TYR A 93 -36.60 -3.46 -37.54
N THR A 94 -37.59 -3.50 -36.65
CA THR A 94 -37.36 -3.59 -35.21
C THR A 94 -37.40 -5.05 -34.78
N VAL A 95 -36.23 -5.67 -34.63
CA VAL A 95 -36.09 -7.04 -34.14
C VAL A 95 -36.22 -7.04 -32.62
N THR A 96 -37.09 -7.87 -32.07
CA THR A 96 -37.29 -8.00 -30.61
C THR A 96 -36.74 -9.33 -30.13
N ILE A 97 -35.80 -9.27 -29.18
CA ILE A 97 -35.15 -10.42 -28.55
C ILE A 97 -35.75 -10.60 -27.16
N VAL A 98 -36.34 -11.76 -26.91
CA VAL A 98 -36.86 -12.14 -25.60
C VAL A 98 -36.02 -13.29 -25.06
N ALA A 99 -35.10 -12.98 -24.15
CA ALA A 99 -34.30 -13.97 -23.45
C ALA A 99 -35.13 -14.62 -22.34
N ILE A 100 -35.13 -15.95 -22.28
CA ILE A 100 -35.93 -16.74 -21.33
C ILE A 100 -34.98 -17.52 -20.44
N GLY A 101 -35.05 -17.27 -19.13
CA GLY A 101 -34.29 -18.00 -18.11
C GLY A 101 -34.90 -19.37 -17.79
N ILE A 102 -34.16 -20.21 -17.07
CA ILE A 102 -34.60 -21.57 -16.72
C ILE A 102 -35.89 -21.61 -15.88
N ASN A 103 -36.16 -20.54 -15.13
CA ASN A 103 -37.37 -20.35 -14.34
C ASN A 103 -38.53 -19.68 -15.11
N GLY A 104 -38.34 -19.43 -16.41
CA GLY A 104 -39.33 -18.78 -17.26
C GLY A 104 -39.39 -17.26 -17.14
N LEU A 105 -38.56 -16.63 -16.29
CA LEU A 105 -38.42 -15.18 -16.30
C LEU A 105 -37.86 -14.70 -17.63
N LYS A 106 -38.36 -13.57 -18.11
CA LYS A 106 -38.05 -13.02 -19.42
C LYS A 106 -37.42 -11.64 -19.31
N THR A 107 -36.43 -11.39 -20.18
CA THR A 107 -35.88 -10.05 -20.43
C THR A 107 -36.02 -9.74 -21.91
N THR A 108 -36.53 -8.56 -22.23
CA THR A 108 -36.81 -8.15 -23.61
C THR A 108 -35.95 -6.95 -24.00
N VAL A 109 -35.30 -7.05 -25.16
CA VAL A 109 -34.52 -5.97 -25.77
C VAL A 109 -34.92 -5.85 -27.23
N THR A 110 -34.93 -4.64 -27.76
CA THR A 110 -35.16 -4.36 -29.18
C THR A 110 -33.88 -3.87 -29.85
N ARG A 111 -33.71 -4.23 -31.12
CA ARG A 111 -32.62 -3.76 -31.98
C ARG A 111 -33.18 -3.40 -33.35
N GLU A 112 -32.61 -2.37 -33.96
CA GLU A 112 -32.91 -2.02 -35.35
C GLU A 112 -32.06 -2.87 -36.28
N LEU A 113 -32.63 -3.28 -37.41
CA LEU A 113 -31.97 -4.00 -38.48
C LEU A 113 -32.30 -3.28 -39.78
N THR A 114 -31.28 -2.76 -40.44
CA THR A 114 -31.42 -2.18 -41.78
C THR A 114 -30.99 -3.19 -42.83
N VAL A 115 -31.86 -3.38 -43.83
CA VAL A 115 -31.61 -4.26 -44.98
C VAL A 115 -31.64 -3.39 -46.22
N SER A 116 -30.49 -3.27 -46.87
CA SER A 116 -30.34 -2.58 -48.16
C SER A 116 -29.40 -3.36 -49.06
N PHE A 117 -29.58 -3.26 -50.37
CA PHE A 117 -28.66 -3.81 -51.36
C PHE A 117 -27.73 -2.77 -51.98
N LEU A 118 -27.76 -1.54 -51.45
CA LEU A 118 -26.80 -0.47 -51.76
C LEU A 118 -25.64 -0.53 -50.76
N ALA A 119 -24.47 -0.07 -51.16
CA ALA A 119 -23.34 0.07 -50.25
C ALA A 119 -23.71 1.01 -49.08
N PRO A 120 -23.21 0.76 -47.86
CA PRO A 120 -23.40 1.70 -46.75
C PRO A 120 -22.86 3.10 -47.09
N GLU A 121 -23.53 4.14 -46.63
CA GLU A 121 -23.14 5.53 -46.88
C GLU A 121 -22.75 6.22 -45.56
N ASN A 122 -22.06 7.37 -45.64
CA ASN A 122 -21.76 8.22 -44.48
C ASN A 122 -21.11 7.50 -43.29
N LEU A 123 -20.22 6.53 -43.54
CA LEU A 123 -19.46 5.84 -42.50
C LEU A 123 -18.65 6.85 -41.66
N VAL A 124 -18.97 6.91 -40.37
CA VAL A 124 -18.23 7.66 -39.36
C VAL A 124 -17.68 6.66 -38.35
N VAL A 125 -16.36 6.65 -38.19
CA VAL A 125 -15.66 5.80 -37.23
C VAL A 125 -15.06 6.67 -36.14
N THR A 126 -15.20 6.25 -34.90
CA THR A 126 -14.60 6.88 -33.74
C THR A 126 -13.58 5.92 -33.13
N ILE A 127 -12.33 6.33 -33.04
CA ILE A 127 -11.24 5.58 -32.40
C ILE A 127 -10.68 6.46 -31.29
N GLU A 128 -10.77 5.99 -30.04
CA GLU A 128 -10.36 6.75 -28.86
C GLU A 128 -9.46 5.93 -27.94
N PRO A 129 -8.37 6.49 -27.41
CA PRO A 129 -7.59 5.82 -26.36
C PRO A 129 -8.44 5.54 -25.11
N VAL A 130 -8.20 4.41 -24.44
CA VAL A 130 -8.84 4.11 -23.17
C VAL A 130 -8.16 4.92 -22.06
N GLN A 131 -8.94 5.71 -21.32
CA GLN A 131 -8.39 6.50 -20.22
C GLN A 131 -7.80 5.59 -19.13
N GLY A 132 -6.53 5.84 -18.78
CA GLY A 132 -5.79 5.08 -17.77
C GLY A 132 -5.19 3.77 -18.27
N ASP A 133 -5.39 3.41 -19.54
CA ASP A 133 -4.76 2.25 -20.17
C ASP A 133 -4.13 2.66 -21.51
N VAL A 134 -2.81 2.87 -21.48
CA VAL A 134 -2.03 3.42 -22.60
C VAL A 134 -1.87 2.45 -23.78
N PHE A 135 -2.26 1.18 -23.61
CA PHE A 135 -2.20 0.16 -24.65
C PHE A 135 -3.56 -0.16 -25.28
N SER A 136 -4.64 0.46 -24.80
CA SER A 136 -5.99 0.12 -25.25
C SER A 136 -6.67 1.24 -26.04
N ILE A 137 -7.47 0.85 -27.03
CA ILE A 137 -8.36 1.75 -27.79
C ILE A 137 -9.79 1.25 -27.74
N ASN A 138 -10.73 2.18 -27.83
CA ASN A 138 -12.14 1.96 -28.07
C ASN A 138 -12.47 2.32 -29.53
N VAL A 139 -13.19 1.43 -30.21
CA VAL A 139 -13.67 1.64 -31.58
C VAL A 139 -15.19 1.56 -31.60
N SER A 140 -15.83 2.54 -32.23
CA SER A 140 -17.27 2.53 -32.56
C SER A 140 -17.50 3.11 -33.95
N ALA A 141 -18.65 2.83 -34.55
CA ALA A 141 -18.99 3.30 -35.87
C ALA A 141 -20.49 3.52 -36.05
N THR A 142 -20.84 4.41 -36.97
CA THR A 142 -22.20 4.66 -37.48
C THR A 142 -22.13 4.79 -38.99
N ALA A 143 -23.16 4.35 -39.70
CA ALA A 143 -23.29 4.52 -41.13
C ALA A 143 -24.78 4.60 -41.49
N ASP A 144 -25.09 4.97 -42.73
CA ASP A 144 -26.42 4.76 -43.28
C ASP A 144 -26.44 3.43 -44.06
N LEU A 145 -27.57 2.73 -44.04
CA LEU A 145 -27.83 1.50 -44.81
C LEU A 145 -27.00 0.26 -44.39
N GLU A 146 -26.28 0.35 -43.29
CA GLU A 146 -25.50 -0.76 -42.75
C GLU A 146 -26.37 -1.78 -42.02
N ALA A 147 -25.97 -3.03 -42.12
CA ALA A 147 -26.49 -4.10 -41.29
C ALA A 147 -25.56 -4.37 -40.09
N TYR A 148 -24.24 -4.25 -40.28
CA TYR A 148 -23.22 -4.48 -39.24
C TYR A 148 -21.86 -3.91 -39.66
N PHE A 149 -20.91 -3.91 -38.72
CA PHE A 149 -19.52 -3.54 -38.95
C PHE A 149 -18.56 -4.67 -38.61
N GLU A 150 -17.38 -4.63 -39.23
CA GLU A 150 -16.20 -5.39 -38.83
C GLU A 150 -15.03 -4.46 -38.55
N VAL A 151 -14.24 -4.74 -37.51
CA VAL A 151 -12.98 -4.06 -37.22
C VAL A 151 -11.80 -5.04 -37.26
N TYR A 152 -10.70 -4.58 -37.86
CA TYR A 152 -9.36 -5.17 -37.82
C TYR A 152 -8.45 -4.18 -37.09
N PHE A 153 -7.68 -4.64 -36.11
CA PHE A 153 -6.77 -3.82 -35.31
C PHE A 153 -5.34 -3.79 -35.87
N GLY A 154 -4.99 -4.73 -36.75
CA GLY A 154 -3.77 -4.69 -37.54
C GLY A 154 -2.50 -5.11 -36.79
N ASP A 155 -2.61 -5.67 -35.58
CA ASP A 155 -1.52 -6.20 -34.78
C ASP A 155 -1.30 -7.71 -34.95
N VAL A 156 -2.18 -8.38 -35.68
CA VAL A 156 -2.12 -9.83 -35.96
C VAL A 156 -2.01 -10.10 -37.46
N ILE A 157 -1.13 -11.01 -37.86
CA ILE A 157 -1.07 -11.49 -39.23
C ILE A 157 -2.28 -12.38 -39.54
N ASP A 158 -2.91 -12.18 -40.70
CA ASP A 158 -4.14 -12.88 -41.09
C ASP A 158 -5.26 -12.76 -40.04
N GLU A 159 -5.41 -11.56 -39.48
CA GLU A 159 -6.39 -11.22 -38.45
C GLU A 159 -7.83 -11.57 -38.90
N THR A 160 -8.56 -12.26 -38.02
CA THR A 160 -10.01 -12.40 -38.12
C THR A 160 -10.69 -11.17 -37.53
N PRO A 161 -11.59 -10.49 -38.26
CA PRO A 161 -12.22 -9.29 -37.76
C PRO A 161 -13.11 -9.55 -36.56
N VAL A 162 -13.31 -8.51 -35.76
CA VAL A 162 -14.36 -8.48 -34.73
C VAL A 162 -15.59 -7.81 -35.32
N MET A 163 -16.71 -8.53 -35.34
CA MET A 163 -18.00 -7.99 -35.76
C MET A 163 -18.66 -7.23 -34.60
N PHE A 164 -19.28 -6.09 -34.90
CA PHE A 164 -20.03 -5.30 -33.93
C PHE A 164 -21.19 -4.54 -34.56
N MET A 165 -22.15 -4.14 -33.73
CA MET A 165 -23.36 -3.42 -34.15
C MET A 165 -23.24 -1.92 -33.90
N GLU A 166 -24.06 -1.13 -34.59
CA GLU A 166 -24.16 0.30 -34.31
C GLU A 166 -24.54 0.55 -32.83
N GLY A 167 -23.87 1.53 -32.22
CA GLY A 167 -24.02 1.86 -30.80
C GLY A 167 -23.23 0.96 -29.85
N GLU A 168 -22.52 -0.06 -30.35
CA GLU A 168 -21.54 -0.82 -29.57
C GLU A 168 -20.14 -0.17 -29.64
N THR A 169 -19.37 -0.39 -28.58
CA THR A 169 -17.96 0.00 -28.49
C THR A 169 -17.13 -1.25 -28.30
N ILE A 170 -16.15 -1.47 -29.17
CA ILE A 170 -15.19 -2.56 -29.07
C ILE A 170 -13.88 -2.04 -28.49
N THR A 171 -13.44 -2.64 -27.39
CA THR A 171 -12.13 -2.34 -26.78
C THR A 171 -11.10 -3.35 -27.25
N HIS A 172 -9.93 -2.88 -27.68
CA HIS A 172 -8.78 -3.71 -28.02
C HIS A 172 -7.54 -3.25 -27.27
N THR A 173 -6.72 -4.20 -26.81
CA THR A 173 -5.48 -3.95 -26.08
C THR A 173 -4.30 -4.49 -26.88
N TYR A 174 -3.38 -3.61 -27.27
CA TYR A 174 -2.16 -3.99 -27.98
C TYR A 174 -1.13 -4.57 -27.00
N SER A 175 -0.37 -5.57 -27.48
CA SER A 175 0.67 -6.20 -26.66
C SER A 175 2.00 -5.45 -26.66
N ASP A 176 2.24 -4.62 -27.67
CA ASP A 176 3.48 -3.87 -27.87
C ASP A 176 3.18 -2.42 -28.28
N VAL A 177 4.18 -1.55 -28.15
CA VAL A 177 4.16 -0.19 -28.73
C VAL A 177 4.41 -0.25 -30.23
N GLY A 178 3.81 0.67 -30.99
CA GLY A 178 3.97 0.68 -32.44
C GLY A 178 2.89 1.45 -33.17
N ASP A 179 3.04 1.51 -34.50
CA ASP A 179 2.02 2.04 -35.40
C ASP A 179 1.16 0.89 -35.94
N TYR A 180 -0.15 0.98 -35.74
CA TYR A 180 -1.13 -0.02 -36.16
C TYR A 180 -2.16 0.59 -37.09
N VAL A 181 -2.58 -0.16 -38.11
CA VAL A 181 -3.61 0.29 -39.05
C VAL A 181 -4.93 -0.35 -38.65
N VAL A 182 -5.78 0.45 -38.00
CA VAL A 182 -7.15 0.05 -37.68
C VAL A 182 -8.00 0.21 -38.94
N ARG A 183 -8.70 -0.84 -39.33
CA ARG A 183 -9.59 -0.86 -40.49
C ARG A 183 -10.99 -1.26 -40.07
N VAL A 184 -11.98 -0.42 -40.38
CA VAL A 184 -13.40 -0.67 -40.12
C VAL A 184 -14.16 -0.75 -41.43
N ILE A 185 -14.95 -1.80 -41.59
CA ILE A 185 -15.75 -2.07 -42.80
C ILE A 185 -17.23 -2.11 -42.40
N ALA A 186 -18.05 -1.32 -43.08
CA ALA A 186 -19.51 -1.39 -42.98
C ALA A 186 -20.06 -2.30 -44.08
N TYR A 187 -20.99 -3.18 -43.72
CA TYR A 187 -21.63 -4.14 -44.62
C TYR A 187 -23.13 -3.89 -44.73
N SER A 188 -23.70 -4.03 -45.92
CA SER A 188 -25.15 -4.09 -46.19
C SER A 188 -25.48 -5.42 -46.88
N GLY A 189 -26.67 -5.67 -47.43
CA GLY A 189 -26.94 -6.89 -48.22
C GLY A 189 -26.36 -6.89 -49.65
N GLY A 190 -25.76 -5.76 -50.07
CA GLY A 190 -25.12 -5.57 -51.37
C GLY A 190 -23.78 -6.29 -51.49
N SER A 191 -23.17 -6.32 -52.68
CA SER A 191 -21.80 -6.83 -52.85
C SER A 191 -20.72 -5.80 -52.52
N GLU A 192 -21.09 -4.52 -52.45
CA GLU A 192 -20.19 -3.39 -52.21
C GLU A 192 -20.25 -2.99 -50.73
N THR A 193 -19.09 -2.70 -50.15
CA THR A 193 -18.91 -2.28 -48.76
C THR A 193 -18.31 -0.88 -48.70
N THR A 194 -18.40 -0.24 -47.54
CA THR A 194 -17.71 1.04 -47.29
C THR A 194 -16.68 0.85 -46.18
N GLU A 195 -15.47 1.35 -46.41
CA GLU A 195 -14.30 1.11 -45.55
C GLU A 195 -13.68 2.42 -45.06
N TYR A 196 -13.18 2.39 -43.82
CA TYR A 196 -12.36 3.42 -43.21
C TYR A 196 -11.09 2.82 -42.64
N THR A 197 -9.96 3.51 -42.79
CA THR A 197 -8.67 3.11 -42.23
C THR A 197 -7.99 4.27 -41.53
N GLU A 198 -7.41 4.03 -40.36
CA GLU A 198 -6.64 5.01 -39.60
C GLU A 198 -5.40 4.36 -38.99
N THR A 199 -4.26 5.06 -39.05
CA THR A 199 -3.05 4.64 -38.34
C THR A 199 -3.05 5.25 -36.96
N ILE A 200 -2.99 4.39 -35.93
CA ILE A 200 -2.88 4.78 -34.53
C ILE A 200 -1.49 4.40 -34.00
N THR A 201 -0.95 5.22 -33.11
CA THR A 201 0.35 4.96 -32.47
C THR A 201 0.13 4.62 -31.00
N ILE A 202 0.52 3.41 -30.61
CA ILE A 202 0.57 2.99 -29.21
C ILE A 202 1.94 3.34 -28.66
N VAL A 203 1.96 4.10 -27.56
CA VAL A 203 3.18 4.52 -26.87
C VAL A 203 3.10 4.12 -25.40
N ASN A 204 4.25 3.78 -24.82
CA ASN A 204 4.38 3.64 -23.38
C ASN A 204 5.12 4.88 -22.84
N PRO A 205 4.43 5.81 -22.16
CA PRO A 205 5.01 7.07 -21.73
C PRO A 205 6.02 6.89 -20.60
N ILE A 206 7.03 7.75 -20.56
CA ILE A 206 7.94 7.90 -19.43
C ILE A 206 7.25 8.78 -18.39
N VAL A 207 6.78 8.17 -17.31
CA VAL A 207 6.23 8.86 -16.14
C VAL A 207 7.00 8.47 -14.88
N LEU A 208 6.84 9.25 -13.81
CA LEU A 208 7.34 8.84 -12.50
C LEU A 208 6.38 7.80 -11.88
N PRO A 209 6.90 6.78 -11.18
CA PRO A 209 8.33 6.53 -10.89
C PRO A 209 9.09 5.85 -12.05
N ILE A 210 10.40 6.11 -12.16
CA ILE A 210 11.27 5.49 -13.16
C ILE A 210 12.18 4.44 -12.50
N SER A 211 12.04 3.18 -12.92
CA SER A 211 12.85 2.03 -12.44
C SER A 211 13.70 1.36 -13.53
N PHE A 212 13.56 1.76 -14.80
CA PHE A 212 14.26 1.16 -15.95
C PHE A 212 13.97 -0.34 -16.23
N GLU A 213 13.01 -0.94 -15.53
CA GLU A 213 12.66 -2.37 -15.65
C GLU A 213 11.70 -2.67 -16.81
N ASP A 214 10.95 -1.68 -17.30
CA ASP A 214 9.99 -1.87 -18.39
C ASP A 214 10.67 -1.71 -19.75
N ALA A 215 10.90 -2.83 -20.44
CA ALA A 215 11.53 -2.87 -21.75
C ALA A 215 10.68 -2.25 -22.87
N THR A 216 9.38 -2.03 -22.64
CA THR A 216 8.49 -1.39 -23.61
C THR A 216 8.54 0.14 -23.53
N VAL A 217 9.10 0.71 -22.46
CA VAL A 217 9.39 2.14 -22.33
C VAL A 217 10.69 2.48 -23.04
N ASN A 218 10.64 3.48 -23.92
CA ASN A 218 11.84 3.98 -24.61
C ASN A 218 12.55 5.06 -23.79
N TYR A 219 13.44 4.66 -22.87
CA TYR A 219 14.26 5.58 -22.05
C TYR A 219 15.35 6.32 -22.87
N ALA A 220 14.95 7.32 -23.64
CA ALA A 220 15.82 8.09 -24.51
C ALA A 220 16.57 9.21 -23.76
N PHE A 221 17.80 8.93 -23.34
CA PHE A 221 18.69 9.93 -22.73
C PHE A 221 19.17 10.97 -23.76
N THR A 222 19.21 12.24 -23.34
CA THR A 222 19.91 13.29 -24.07
C THR A 222 21.12 13.75 -23.26
N ASP A 223 22.31 13.50 -23.80
CA ASP A 223 23.59 13.79 -23.13
C ASP A 223 24.21 15.11 -23.59
N PHE A 224 24.99 15.75 -22.71
CA PHE A 224 25.73 16.98 -23.00
C PHE A 224 27.04 17.06 -22.20
N GLY A 225 27.97 17.93 -22.64
CA GLY A 225 29.26 18.12 -21.97
C GLY A 225 30.18 16.88 -22.02
N ASN A 226 30.08 16.09 -23.10
CA ASN A 226 30.86 14.86 -23.33
C ASN A 226 30.60 13.76 -22.28
N VAL A 227 29.38 13.69 -21.74
CA VAL A 227 28.84 12.53 -21.02
C VAL A 227 28.15 11.59 -22.00
N ALA A 228 28.02 10.31 -21.65
CA ALA A 228 27.22 9.35 -22.41
C ALA A 228 26.41 8.47 -21.46
N SER A 229 25.09 8.32 -21.70
CA SER A 229 24.19 7.60 -20.81
C SER A 229 23.39 6.52 -21.52
N SER A 230 23.01 5.48 -20.77
CA SER A 230 22.27 4.33 -21.30
C SER A 230 21.66 3.52 -20.17
N VAL A 231 20.55 2.83 -20.42
CA VAL A 231 20.07 1.75 -19.54
C VAL A 231 20.95 0.51 -19.74
N VAL A 232 21.40 -0.10 -18.65
CA VAL A 232 22.28 -1.28 -18.65
C VAL A 232 21.88 -2.26 -17.54
N THR A 233 22.34 -3.51 -17.62
CA THR A 233 22.21 -4.46 -16.51
C THR A 233 22.91 -3.91 -15.26
N ASN A 234 22.27 -4.03 -14.11
CA ASN A 234 22.79 -3.58 -12.82
C ASN A 234 24.13 -4.28 -12.51
N PRO A 235 25.25 -3.54 -12.41
CA PRO A 235 26.57 -4.12 -12.14
C PRO A 235 26.74 -4.59 -10.68
N ASP A 236 25.86 -4.16 -9.78
CA ASP A 236 25.91 -4.43 -8.35
C ASP A 236 24.49 -4.62 -7.80
N MET A 237 23.94 -5.82 -7.97
CA MET A 237 22.61 -6.20 -7.46
C MET A 237 22.64 -6.52 -5.95
N SER A 238 23.23 -5.65 -5.15
CA SER A 238 23.38 -5.83 -3.71
C SER A 238 23.15 -4.53 -2.93
N GLY A 239 22.99 -4.64 -1.60
CA GLY A 239 22.76 -3.48 -0.75
C GLY A 239 21.40 -2.83 -0.98
N GLY A 240 21.38 -1.50 -1.16
CA GLY A 240 20.16 -0.69 -1.26
C GLY A 240 19.43 -0.75 -2.59
N ASN A 241 19.98 -1.43 -3.61
CA ASN A 241 19.32 -1.63 -4.90
C ASN A 241 19.55 -3.06 -5.41
N THR A 242 18.48 -3.77 -5.73
CA THR A 242 18.50 -5.16 -6.23
C THR A 242 17.83 -5.31 -7.59
N SER A 243 17.55 -4.18 -8.26
CA SER A 243 16.98 -4.10 -9.62
C SER A 243 17.86 -4.80 -10.65
N ALA A 244 17.25 -5.23 -11.76
CA ALA A 244 17.97 -5.91 -12.84
C ALA A 244 18.58 -4.91 -13.83
N MET A 245 17.92 -3.77 -14.04
CA MET A 245 18.30 -2.72 -14.99
C MET A 245 18.47 -1.39 -14.27
N VAL A 246 19.46 -0.60 -14.70
CA VAL A 246 19.76 0.71 -14.10
C VAL A 246 20.18 1.71 -15.18
N GLY A 247 20.00 3.00 -14.90
CA GLY A 247 20.64 4.07 -15.66
C GLY A 247 22.15 4.09 -15.38
N ARG A 248 22.96 4.22 -16.43
CA ARG A 248 24.40 4.46 -16.34
C ARG A 248 24.74 5.80 -16.94
N SER A 249 25.56 6.60 -16.25
CA SER A 249 26.19 7.81 -16.77
C SER A 249 27.71 7.62 -16.83
N ASN A 250 28.28 7.68 -18.04
CA ASN A 250 29.72 7.64 -18.27
C ASN A 250 30.27 9.07 -18.37
N LYS A 251 31.17 9.43 -17.46
CA LYS A 251 31.86 10.74 -17.48
C LYS A 251 33.35 10.55 -17.83
N PRO A 252 33.69 10.46 -19.13
CA PRO A 252 35.05 10.15 -19.59
C PRO A 252 36.07 11.22 -19.19
N VAL A 253 37.37 10.85 -19.24
CA VAL A 253 38.46 11.81 -19.00
C VAL A 253 38.34 13.00 -19.95
N GLY A 254 38.30 14.21 -19.39
CA GLY A 254 38.14 15.45 -20.16
C GLY A 254 36.69 15.83 -20.47
N ALA A 255 35.69 15.15 -19.92
CA ALA A 255 34.31 15.65 -19.92
C ALA A 255 34.21 16.98 -19.16
N GLU A 256 33.24 17.79 -19.56
CA GLU A 256 33.04 19.14 -19.02
C GLU A 256 32.65 19.10 -17.53
N VAL A 257 32.98 20.16 -16.79
CA VAL A 257 32.63 20.29 -15.35
C VAL A 257 31.11 20.35 -15.11
N TRP A 258 30.36 20.65 -16.15
CA TRP A 258 28.91 20.74 -16.21
C TRP A 258 28.30 19.64 -17.09
N GLY A 259 29.07 18.61 -17.49
CA GLY A 259 28.52 17.51 -18.30
C GLY A 259 27.48 16.69 -17.53
N GLY A 260 26.45 16.24 -18.24
CA GLY A 260 25.31 15.55 -17.65
C GLY A 260 24.39 14.92 -18.70
N THR A 261 23.25 14.44 -18.23
CA THR A 261 22.23 13.75 -19.04
C THR A 261 20.84 14.16 -18.57
N PHE A 262 19.84 14.07 -19.45
CA PHE A 262 18.44 14.19 -19.02
C PHE A 262 17.53 13.16 -19.69
N LEU A 263 16.46 12.83 -18.97
CA LEU A 263 15.25 12.20 -19.51
C LEU A 263 14.13 13.24 -19.51
N GLN A 264 13.34 13.25 -20.58
CA GLN A 264 12.12 14.02 -20.66
C GLN A 264 10.94 13.09 -20.39
N LEU A 265 10.11 13.45 -19.42
CA LEU A 265 8.83 12.80 -19.12
C LEU A 265 7.76 13.25 -20.12
N ASP A 266 6.79 12.38 -20.36
CA ASP A 266 5.63 12.68 -21.19
C ASP A 266 4.62 13.60 -20.47
N ASP A 267 4.49 13.43 -19.14
CA ASP A 267 3.68 14.28 -18.27
C ASP A 267 4.54 15.18 -17.37
N PRO A 268 4.05 16.38 -16.99
CA PRO A 268 4.72 17.20 -16.01
C PRO A 268 4.77 16.50 -14.65
N ILE A 269 5.85 16.71 -13.91
CA ILE A 269 5.98 16.18 -12.55
C ILE A 269 4.91 16.82 -11.65
N ASP A 270 4.07 15.99 -11.04
CA ASP A 270 3.05 16.44 -10.10
C ASP A 270 3.63 16.65 -8.69
N PHE A 271 3.86 17.92 -8.33
CA PHE A 271 4.31 18.32 -7.00
C PHE A 271 3.18 18.69 -6.02
N SER A 272 1.92 18.33 -6.31
CA SER A 272 0.76 18.71 -5.48
C SER A 272 0.76 18.08 -4.08
N THR A 273 1.38 16.90 -3.94
CA THR A 273 1.39 16.12 -2.69
C THR A 273 2.79 15.88 -2.14
N LEU A 274 3.78 15.75 -3.01
CA LEU A 274 5.18 15.51 -2.72
C LEU A 274 5.99 16.60 -3.39
N ASN A 275 7.07 17.08 -2.77
CA ASN A 275 7.83 18.23 -3.25
C ASN A 275 9.30 17.92 -3.52
N ASN A 276 9.70 16.64 -3.54
CA ASN A 276 11.10 16.22 -3.66
C ASN A 276 11.25 14.99 -4.54
N LEU A 277 12.49 14.69 -4.92
CA LEU A 277 12.85 13.48 -5.65
C LEU A 277 13.89 12.68 -4.86
N LYS A 278 13.71 11.37 -4.80
CA LYS A 278 14.74 10.42 -4.39
C LYS A 278 15.28 9.67 -5.61
N VAL A 279 16.58 9.38 -5.58
CA VAL A 279 17.28 8.61 -6.61
C VAL A 279 18.25 7.66 -5.91
N ASN A 280 18.19 6.37 -6.24
CA ASN A 280 19.25 5.44 -5.86
C ASN A 280 20.47 5.73 -6.71
N VAL A 281 21.62 5.99 -6.10
CA VAL A 281 22.87 6.34 -6.76
C VAL A 281 23.96 5.37 -6.34
N TRP A 282 24.75 4.92 -7.32
CA TRP A 282 26.00 4.19 -7.09
C TRP A 282 27.15 4.99 -7.69
N SER A 283 28.21 5.17 -6.91
CA SER A 283 29.42 5.88 -7.32
C SER A 283 30.67 5.13 -6.86
N PRO A 284 31.75 5.06 -7.67
CA PRO A 284 33.01 4.45 -7.25
C PRO A 284 33.74 5.27 -6.17
N VAL A 285 33.31 6.52 -5.93
CA VAL A 285 33.89 7.47 -4.98
C VAL A 285 32.81 8.17 -4.15
N SER A 286 33.10 8.41 -2.87
CA SER A 286 32.25 9.20 -1.96
C SER A 286 32.67 10.66 -1.97
N GLY A 287 31.76 11.57 -1.61
CA GLY A 287 32.05 13.01 -1.52
C GLY A 287 31.96 13.75 -2.85
N ILE A 288 31.38 13.14 -3.88
CA ILE A 288 31.08 13.83 -5.14
C ILE A 288 29.75 14.58 -5.04
N THR A 289 29.67 15.72 -5.72
CA THR A 289 28.40 16.43 -5.87
C THR A 289 27.59 15.78 -6.99
N VAL A 290 26.42 15.25 -6.64
CA VAL A 290 25.38 14.88 -7.60
C VAL A 290 24.37 16.02 -7.64
N LYS A 291 24.20 16.65 -8.80
CA LYS A 291 23.18 17.67 -9.03
C LYS A 291 21.98 17.05 -9.71
N LEU A 292 20.78 17.28 -9.18
CA LEU A 292 19.53 17.05 -9.89
C LEU A 292 18.92 18.39 -10.24
N LYS A 293 18.63 18.57 -11.52
CA LYS A 293 17.95 19.75 -12.05
C LYS A 293 16.66 19.35 -12.75
N LEU A 294 15.62 20.12 -12.50
CA LEU A 294 14.32 20.06 -13.15
C LEU A 294 14.25 21.17 -14.20
N GLU A 295 13.75 20.86 -15.38
CA GLU A 295 13.50 21.85 -16.43
C GLU A 295 12.15 21.66 -17.10
N ASN A 296 11.56 22.77 -17.57
CA ASN A 296 10.40 22.71 -18.45
C ASN A 296 10.74 22.04 -19.79
N ALA A 297 9.74 21.41 -20.42
CA ALA A 297 9.91 20.72 -21.71
C ALA A 297 10.51 21.61 -22.81
N THR A 298 10.05 22.86 -22.92
CA THR A 298 10.37 23.75 -24.05
C THR A 298 11.12 25.02 -23.66
N ASN A 299 11.13 25.40 -22.38
CA ASN A 299 11.82 26.59 -21.89
C ASN A 299 12.78 26.27 -20.73
N GLY A 300 14.05 26.01 -21.05
CA GLY A 300 15.09 25.72 -20.04
C GLY A 300 15.44 26.86 -19.08
N SER A 301 14.85 28.05 -19.23
CA SER A 301 14.95 29.13 -18.21
C SER A 301 14.00 28.90 -17.04
N ILE A 302 12.99 28.04 -17.20
CA ILE A 302 12.12 27.56 -16.13
C ILE A 302 12.79 26.30 -15.58
N SER A 303 13.53 26.45 -14.49
CA SER A 303 14.30 25.36 -13.91
C SER A 303 14.47 25.49 -12.40
N ALA A 304 14.63 24.36 -11.73
CA ALA A 304 15.00 24.26 -10.33
C ALA A 304 16.15 23.26 -10.19
N GLU A 305 17.07 23.45 -9.24
CA GLU A 305 18.21 22.53 -9.07
C GLU A 305 18.63 22.38 -7.62
N VAL A 306 19.08 21.19 -7.27
CA VAL A 306 19.54 20.83 -5.92
C VAL A 306 20.81 19.99 -6.03
N ASP A 307 21.77 20.32 -5.16
CA ASP A 307 23.03 19.60 -5.03
C ASP A 307 23.01 18.72 -3.79
N VAL A 308 23.38 17.45 -3.96
CA VAL A 308 23.53 16.49 -2.86
C VAL A 308 24.91 15.86 -2.96
N THR A 309 25.60 15.74 -1.84
CA THR A 309 26.89 15.04 -1.76
C THR A 309 26.65 13.61 -1.33
N ASN A 310 27.13 12.63 -2.11
CA ASN A 310 27.03 11.23 -1.70
C ASN A 310 28.00 10.90 -0.56
N THR A 311 27.63 9.95 0.29
CA THR A 311 28.38 9.58 1.50
C THR A 311 29.09 8.24 1.38
N VAL A 312 28.66 7.36 0.46
CA VAL A 312 29.24 6.03 0.27
C VAL A 312 29.98 5.90 -1.07
N ALA A 313 30.97 5.00 -1.11
CA ALA A 313 31.71 4.65 -2.32
C ALA A 313 31.58 3.15 -2.60
N ASN A 314 31.49 2.75 -3.87
CA ASN A 314 31.34 1.37 -4.33
C ASN A 314 30.13 0.65 -3.69
N ALA A 315 29.06 1.38 -3.44
CA ALA A 315 27.80 0.87 -2.91
C ALA A 315 26.65 1.78 -3.33
N TRP A 316 25.43 1.25 -3.32
CA TRP A 316 24.20 2.01 -3.54
C TRP A 316 23.85 2.85 -2.30
N GLU A 317 23.42 4.09 -2.54
CA GLU A 317 22.87 5.03 -1.57
C GLU A 317 21.67 5.76 -2.18
N THR A 318 20.60 5.92 -1.42
CA THR A 318 19.48 6.76 -1.85
C THR A 318 19.78 8.23 -1.53
N LEU A 319 19.92 9.05 -2.56
CA LEU A 319 20.02 10.51 -2.43
C LEU A 319 18.64 11.13 -2.55
N THR A 320 18.35 12.13 -1.71
CA THR A 320 17.10 12.89 -1.77
C THR A 320 17.39 14.35 -2.06
N PHE A 321 16.72 14.89 -3.07
CA PHE A 321 16.88 16.23 -3.59
C PHE A 321 15.72 17.11 -3.11
N ASP A 322 16.02 18.07 -2.22
CA ASP A 322 15.01 18.94 -1.59
C ASP A 322 14.60 20.14 -2.47
N PHE A 323 13.50 20.04 -3.21
CA PHE A 323 12.94 21.13 -4.03
C PHE A 323 11.91 21.98 -3.30
N SER A 324 11.70 21.81 -1.99
CA SER A 324 10.69 22.57 -1.23
C SER A 324 10.87 24.09 -1.28
N SER A 325 12.09 24.57 -1.54
CA SER A 325 12.42 25.99 -1.70
C SER A 325 12.28 26.51 -3.14
N SER A 326 12.00 25.64 -4.09
CA SER A 326 11.86 25.96 -5.52
C SER A 326 10.44 26.41 -5.86
N ASP A 327 10.28 27.11 -6.99
CA ASP A 327 8.95 27.41 -7.53
C ASP A 327 8.34 26.17 -8.20
N LEU A 328 7.60 25.40 -7.40
CA LEU A 328 6.89 24.19 -7.85
C LEU A 328 5.52 24.47 -8.47
N SER A 329 5.15 25.74 -8.67
CA SER A 329 3.96 26.09 -9.47
C SER A 329 4.21 26.03 -10.98
N GLN A 330 5.47 25.89 -11.38
CA GLN A 330 5.88 25.72 -12.77
C GLN A 330 5.77 24.26 -13.22
N GLU A 331 5.63 24.04 -14.53
CA GLU A 331 5.65 22.71 -15.11
C GLU A 331 7.08 22.25 -15.43
N TYR A 332 7.49 21.15 -14.82
CA TYR A 332 8.78 20.49 -15.07
C TYR A 332 8.56 19.15 -15.74
N HIS A 333 9.28 18.89 -16.83
CA HIS A 333 9.18 17.64 -17.59
C HIS A 333 10.54 16.93 -17.69
N LYS A 334 11.65 17.64 -17.50
CA LYS A 334 12.99 17.06 -17.63
C LYS A 334 13.61 16.81 -16.27
N ILE A 335 14.14 15.60 -16.09
CA ILE A 335 15.01 15.25 -14.97
C ILE A 335 16.43 15.21 -15.49
N VAL A 336 17.23 16.18 -15.09
CA VAL A 336 18.63 16.37 -15.52
C VAL A 336 19.55 15.96 -14.37
N LEU A 337 20.48 15.04 -14.63
CA LEU A 337 21.44 14.54 -13.65
C LEU A 337 22.87 14.90 -14.06
N PHE A 338 23.64 15.37 -13.07
CA PHE A 338 25.07 15.64 -13.22
C PHE A 338 25.82 14.90 -12.12
N PHE A 339 26.75 14.03 -12.52
CA PHE A 339 27.62 13.34 -11.58
C PHE A 339 28.96 14.06 -11.46
N ASP A 340 29.43 14.19 -10.22
CA ASP A 340 30.68 14.88 -9.88
C ASP A 340 30.69 16.32 -10.41
N PHE A 341 29.57 17.03 -10.20
CA PHE A 341 29.33 18.37 -10.71
C PHE A 341 30.41 19.36 -10.23
N GLY A 342 30.89 20.21 -11.14
CA GLY A 342 31.97 21.17 -10.86
C GLY A 342 33.38 20.62 -11.08
N ASN A 343 33.53 19.31 -11.28
CA ASN A 343 34.83 18.67 -11.54
C ASN A 343 34.93 18.14 -12.98
N PRO A 344 36.11 18.22 -13.62
CA PRO A 344 36.31 17.66 -14.95
C PRO A 344 36.18 16.14 -14.91
N GLY A 345 35.74 15.54 -16.01
CA GLY A 345 35.60 14.09 -16.10
C GLY A 345 36.90 13.36 -15.83
N ASN A 346 36.80 12.30 -15.04
CA ASN A 346 37.90 11.48 -14.52
C ASN A 346 37.85 10.02 -15.04
N GLY A 347 36.88 9.69 -15.90
CA GLY A 347 36.71 8.34 -16.45
C GLY A 347 35.84 7.41 -15.58
N ASN A 348 35.21 7.92 -14.53
CA ASN A 348 34.33 7.13 -13.68
C ASN A 348 32.98 6.83 -14.35
N MET A 349 32.42 5.69 -13.96
CA MET A 349 31.05 5.27 -14.28
C MET A 349 30.18 5.48 -13.04
N TYR A 350 29.04 6.13 -13.23
CA TYR A 350 28.04 6.32 -12.20
C TYR A 350 26.75 5.60 -12.61
N TYR A 351 26.01 5.09 -11.63
CA TYR A 351 24.73 4.43 -11.88
C TYR A 351 23.64 5.08 -11.04
N PHE A 352 22.43 5.08 -11.59
CA PHE A 352 21.26 5.64 -10.95
C PHE A 352 20.02 4.83 -11.27
N ASP A 353 19.09 4.80 -10.34
CA ASP A 353 17.87 4.01 -10.43
C ASP A 353 16.79 4.55 -9.50
N ASP A 354 15.59 4.00 -9.60
CA ASP A 354 14.45 4.26 -8.73
C ASP A 354 14.20 5.76 -8.52
N ILE A 355 14.06 6.51 -9.61
CA ILE A 355 13.73 7.94 -9.55
C ILE A 355 12.27 8.08 -9.18
N ASN A 356 12.00 8.63 -8.00
CA ASN A 356 10.66 8.70 -7.43
C ASN A 356 10.42 10.05 -6.79
N LEU A 357 9.18 10.55 -6.87
CA LEU A 357 8.73 11.58 -5.94
C LEU A 357 8.84 11.07 -4.51
N SER A 358 9.24 11.97 -3.61
CA SER A 358 9.32 11.67 -2.19
C SER A 358 8.87 12.87 -1.37
N THR A 359 8.50 12.62 -0.12
CA THR A 359 8.55 13.67 0.88
C THR A 359 9.99 14.15 1.00
N PRO A 360 10.25 15.35 1.54
CA PRO A 360 11.63 15.73 1.82
C PRO A 360 12.24 14.65 2.71
N VAL A 361 13.54 14.38 2.56
CA VAL A 361 14.28 14.04 3.78
C VAL A 361 14.04 15.25 4.63
N ALA A 362 13.23 15.09 5.68
CA ALA A 362 12.72 16.24 6.39
C ALA A 362 13.88 17.19 6.66
N SER A 363 13.82 18.38 6.08
CA SER A 363 14.32 19.56 6.74
C SER A 363 13.49 19.60 8.03
N THR A 364 14.09 19.04 9.06
CA THR A 364 13.55 18.60 10.33
C THR A 364 13.05 19.72 11.23
N SER A 365 12.49 20.81 10.70
CA SER A 365 12.10 21.97 11.50
C SER A 365 10.69 21.83 12.10
N ASN A 366 10.32 20.67 12.62
CA ASN A 366 9.16 20.56 13.50
C ASN A 366 9.55 20.02 14.87
N ILE A 367 9.86 20.96 15.78
CA ILE A 367 10.12 20.68 17.19
C ILE A 367 8.86 20.21 17.93
N VAL A 368 7.65 20.47 17.39
CA VAL A 368 6.39 19.99 17.98
C VAL A 368 6.41 18.48 18.06
N GLY A 369 6.11 17.98 19.25
CA GLY A 369 6.13 16.56 19.58
C GLY A 369 6.62 16.31 20.99
N THR A 370 6.57 15.04 21.37
CA THR A 370 7.16 14.54 22.60
C THR A 370 8.56 14.02 22.28
N TRP A 371 9.54 14.39 23.09
CA TRP A 371 10.94 13.99 22.92
C TRP A 371 11.47 13.39 24.22
N LYS A 372 12.44 12.47 24.13
CA LYS A 372 13.16 11.92 25.28
C LYS A 372 14.64 11.78 24.96
N MET A 373 15.47 11.60 25.97
CA MET A 373 16.90 11.33 25.77
C MET A 373 17.10 10.01 25.01
N ALA A 374 18.00 10.00 24.02
CA ALA A 374 18.42 8.78 23.36
C ALA A 374 19.09 7.85 24.39
N SER A 375 18.57 6.64 24.57
CA SER A 375 19.06 5.67 25.57
C SER A 375 20.31 4.92 25.09
N GLU A 376 21.35 5.66 24.71
CA GLU A 376 22.61 5.11 24.19
C GLU A 376 23.83 5.86 24.78
N PRO A 377 25.01 5.21 24.85
CA PRO A 377 26.25 5.89 25.22
C PRO A 377 26.50 7.13 24.36
N GLY A 378 27.03 8.19 24.96
CA GLY A 378 27.32 9.43 24.24
C GLY A 378 26.15 10.40 24.08
N SER A 379 24.93 10.03 24.45
CA SER A 379 23.73 10.86 24.29
C SER A 379 23.66 12.06 25.25
N LEU A 380 24.35 12.00 26.38
CA LEU A 380 24.50 13.09 27.35
C LEU A 380 26.00 13.30 27.58
N LYS A 381 26.51 14.50 27.30
CA LYS A 381 27.94 14.80 27.41
C LYS A 381 28.23 16.27 27.65
N VAL A 382 29.43 16.55 28.16
CA VAL A 382 29.95 17.89 28.40
C VAL A 382 31.42 18.01 27.99
N GLY A 383 31.79 19.17 27.44
CA GLY A 383 33.16 19.43 27.02
C GLY A 383 33.45 20.91 26.69
N PRO A 384 34.68 21.20 26.24
CA PRO A 384 35.17 22.57 26.02
C PRO A 384 34.62 23.27 24.77
N SER A 385 33.89 22.55 23.92
CA SER A 385 33.33 23.06 22.66
C SER A 385 31.98 22.39 22.34
N PRO A 386 31.14 22.99 21.49
CA PRO A 386 29.87 22.37 21.07
C PRO A 386 30.05 20.92 20.61
N GLY A 387 29.22 20.01 21.12
CA GLY A 387 29.26 18.59 20.77
C GLY A 387 30.39 17.77 21.43
N SER A 388 31.30 18.39 22.19
CA SER A 388 32.41 17.68 22.85
C SER A 388 31.95 16.89 24.07
N GLY A 389 32.55 15.71 24.27
CA GLY A 389 32.38 14.88 25.46
C GLY A 389 33.70 14.61 26.18
N GLU A 390 34.71 15.46 25.96
CA GLU A 390 36.07 15.28 26.48
C GLU A 390 36.15 15.24 28.01
N TRP A 391 35.33 16.02 28.70
CA TRP A 391 35.34 16.05 30.17
C TRP A 391 34.53 14.91 30.74
N TRP A 392 33.36 14.66 30.17
CA TRP A 392 32.52 13.54 30.56
C TRP A 392 31.47 13.22 29.49
N SER A 393 31.17 11.94 29.34
CA SER A 393 30.13 11.43 28.45
C SER A 393 29.48 10.19 29.07
N ILE A 394 28.15 10.08 28.97
CA ILE A 394 27.40 8.94 29.51
C ILE A 394 27.86 7.64 28.83
N ASP A 395 28.16 6.62 29.63
CA ASP A 395 28.50 5.28 29.17
C ASP A 395 27.29 4.34 29.28
N ALA A 396 27.43 3.10 28.78
CA ALA A 396 26.33 2.13 28.79
C ALA A 396 25.83 1.82 30.21
N ALA A 397 26.74 1.71 31.19
CA ALA A 397 26.38 1.49 32.59
C ALA A 397 25.60 2.67 33.17
N GLY A 398 26.00 3.89 32.82
CA GLY A 398 25.33 5.12 33.21
C GLY A 398 23.92 5.25 32.62
N VAL A 399 23.70 4.81 31.37
CA VAL A 399 22.37 4.73 30.76
C VAL A 399 21.47 3.78 31.56
N THR A 400 21.96 2.57 31.87
CA THR A 400 21.20 1.59 32.67
C THR A 400 20.89 2.10 34.08
N ALA A 401 21.87 2.69 34.77
CA ALA A 401 21.69 3.20 36.12
C ALA A 401 20.66 4.35 36.20
N ARG A 402 20.50 5.10 35.11
CA ARG A 402 19.62 6.27 35.01
C ARG A 402 18.36 6.00 34.18
N ALA A 403 17.86 4.76 34.17
CA ALA A 403 16.69 4.39 33.36
C ALA A 403 15.47 5.30 33.58
N CYS A 404 15.25 5.78 34.80
CA CYS A 404 14.19 6.73 35.16
C CYS A 404 14.39 8.16 34.61
N TYR A 405 15.55 8.48 34.07
CA TYR A 405 15.80 9.75 33.39
C TYR A 405 15.59 9.60 31.88
N PHE A 406 15.96 8.45 31.31
CA PHE A 406 15.83 8.20 29.89
C PHE A 406 14.38 7.98 29.41
N ASN A 407 13.43 7.81 30.34
CA ASN A 407 11.99 7.81 30.06
C ASN A 407 11.31 9.16 30.36
N ASP A 408 12.05 10.17 30.84
CA ASP A 408 11.53 11.53 30.98
C ASP A 408 11.26 12.14 29.61
N THR A 409 10.19 12.92 29.50
CA THR A 409 9.74 13.49 28.23
C THR A 409 9.69 15.02 28.24
N PHE A 410 10.09 15.61 27.12
CA PHE A 410 10.04 17.04 26.81
C PHE A 410 8.97 17.25 25.73
N ILE A 411 7.88 17.91 26.09
CA ILE A 411 6.70 18.03 25.23
C ILE A 411 6.63 19.46 24.70
N PHE A 412 6.69 19.60 23.38
CA PHE A 412 6.45 20.85 22.65
C PHE A 412 5.11 20.73 21.94
N THR A 413 4.14 21.56 22.31
CA THR A 413 2.82 21.56 21.69
C THR A 413 2.72 22.61 20.58
N ALA A 414 1.78 22.44 19.65
CA ALA A 414 1.62 23.35 18.51
C ALA A 414 1.16 24.77 18.91
N ASP A 415 0.53 24.92 20.08
CA ASP A 415 0.09 26.20 20.64
C ASP A 415 1.19 26.94 21.42
N GLY A 416 2.43 26.41 21.43
CA GLY A 416 3.58 27.04 22.07
C GLY A 416 3.75 26.71 23.55
N ALA A 417 2.99 25.76 24.11
CA ALA A 417 3.21 25.26 25.46
C ALA A 417 4.39 24.27 25.53
N PHE A 418 5.05 24.25 26.68
CA PHE A 418 6.18 23.37 26.97
C PHE A 418 5.96 22.65 28.30
N ASN A 419 6.30 21.36 28.37
CA ASN A 419 6.20 20.59 29.60
C ASN A 419 7.35 19.59 29.78
N ASN A 420 7.91 19.53 30.99
CA ASN A 420 8.74 18.43 31.45
C ASN A 420 7.83 17.38 32.11
N ASN A 421 7.65 16.22 31.47
CA ASN A 421 6.89 15.12 32.04
C ASN A 421 7.83 14.01 32.51
N LEU A 422 8.00 13.94 33.84
CA LEU A 422 9.02 13.12 34.52
C LEU A 422 8.47 11.84 35.15
N GLY A 423 7.19 11.52 34.90
CA GLY A 423 6.52 10.37 35.49
C GLY A 423 6.55 10.35 37.03
N ALA A 424 6.58 9.14 37.60
CA ALA A 424 6.61 8.94 39.05
C ALA A 424 8.02 9.07 39.66
N GLN A 425 9.06 8.87 38.85
CA GLN A 425 10.46 8.92 39.27
C GLN A 425 11.32 9.49 38.15
N THR A 426 12.30 10.32 38.52
CA THR A 426 13.37 10.84 37.66
C THR A 426 14.71 10.75 38.38
N TRP A 427 15.82 11.01 37.69
CA TRP A 427 17.14 11.05 38.31
C TRP A 427 17.33 12.33 39.12
N ILE A 428 17.53 12.18 40.44
CA ILE A 428 17.73 13.31 41.35
C ILE A 428 19.19 13.37 41.76
N GLU A 429 19.86 14.44 41.36
CA GLU A 429 21.25 14.68 41.74
C GLU A 429 21.39 15.21 43.17
N GLY A 430 22.57 15.04 43.77
CA GLY A 430 22.86 15.47 45.15
C GLY A 430 22.52 16.95 45.42
N TRP A 431 22.74 17.84 44.45
CA TRP A 431 22.45 19.27 44.59
C TRP A 431 20.95 19.59 44.66
N GLN A 432 20.08 18.70 44.18
CA GLN A 432 18.63 18.80 44.28
C GLN A 432 18.11 18.26 45.62
N GLY A 433 18.99 17.80 46.52
CA GLY A 433 18.63 17.14 47.78
C GLY A 433 18.42 15.64 47.66
N GLY A 434 18.78 15.03 46.52
CA GLY A 434 18.77 13.57 46.31
C GLY A 434 20.10 12.90 46.63
N GLY A 435 20.24 11.63 46.21
CA GLY A 435 21.42 10.81 46.45
C GLY A 435 22.07 10.26 45.18
N ASP A 436 21.92 10.97 44.05
CA ASP A 436 22.31 10.49 42.71
C ASP A 436 21.62 9.14 42.40
N ASN A 437 20.29 9.15 42.45
CA ASN A 437 19.44 7.99 42.24
C ASN A 437 18.06 8.36 41.67
N CYS A 438 17.32 7.34 41.21
CA CYS A 438 15.93 7.51 40.83
C CYS A 438 15.06 7.83 42.05
N GLY A 439 14.31 8.92 42.00
CA GLY A 439 13.48 9.41 43.09
C GLY A 439 12.33 10.29 42.60
N THR A 440 11.46 10.71 43.51
CA THR A 440 10.32 11.58 43.18
C THR A 440 10.81 12.94 42.67
N PRO A 441 10.26 13.45 41.54
CA PRO A 441 10.63 14.76 40.99
C PRO A 441 10.60 15.90 42.01
N VAL A 442 11.69 16.69 42.07
CA VAL A 442 11.87 17.78 43.04
C VAL A 442 11.66 19.16 42.39
N GLY A 443 10.79 19.97 43.00
CA GLY A 443 10.52 21.34 42.54
C GLY A 443 11.73 22.28 42.72
N PRO A 444 11.91 23.30 41.87
CA PRO A 444 11.01 23.72 40.79
C PRO A 444 11.13 22.91 39.48
N TYR A 445 12.02 21.92 39.40
CA TYR A 445 12.35 21.18 38.17
C TYR A 445 11.46 19.96 37.92
N ASN A 446 10.35 19.84 38.64
CA ASN A 446 9.48 18.67 38.64
C ASN A 446 8.38 18.71 37.56
N GLY A 447 8.40 19.71 36.68
CA GLY A 447 7.37 19.90 35.65
C GLY A 447 6.00 20.37 36.15
N SER A 448 5.85 20.70 37.45
CA SER A 448 4.54 21.14 37.96
C SER A 448 4.19 22.60 37.62
N ILE A 449 5.15 23.37 37.11
CA ILE A 449 4.97 24.77 36.73
C ILE A 449 4.79 24.83 35.20
N PRO A 450 3.66 25.35 34.69
CA PRO A 450 3.45 25.51 33.25
C PRO A 450 4.55 26.35 32.60
N ALA A 451 4.99 25.93 31.41
CA ALA A 451 6.01 26.61 30.64
C ALA A 451 5.55 26.80 29.18
N THR A 452 6.25 27.66 28.45
CA THR A 452 6.05 27.88 27.02
C THR A 452 7.38 27.77 26.29
N TYR A 453 7.35 27.71 24.97
CA TYR A 453 8.55 27.78 24.15
C TYR A 453 8.35 28.63 22.90
N THR A 454 9.47 29.09 22.37
CA THR A 454 9.57 29.68 21.03
C THR A 454 10.71 29.01 20.28
N TYR A 455 10.47 28.57 19.05
CA TYR A 455 11.49 28.02 18.18
C TYR A 455 11.78 28.96 17.02
N ASN A 456 13.04 29.40 16.91
CA ASN A 456 13.51 30.24 15.83
C ASN A 456 14.16 29.37 14.75
N THR A 457 13.44 29.17 13.66
CA THR A 457 13.89 28.36 12.51
C THR A 457 15.06 28.96 11.75
N SER A 458 15.27 30.29 11.84
CA SER A 458 16.39 30.95 11.14
C SER A 458 17.74 30.76 11.83
N THR A 459 17.73 30.63 13.16
CA THR A 459 18.93 30.43 13.97
C THR A 459 19.05 29.03 14.53
N ASN A 460 18.06 28.17 14.25
CA ASN A 460 17.95 26.82 14.82
C ASN A 460 18.07 26.82 16.36
N SER A 461 17.41 27.77 17.01
CA SER A 461 17.44 27.90 18.48
C SER A 461 16.05 27.80 19.09
N VAL A 462 15.96 27.14 20.24
CA VAL A 462 14.73 27.03 21.03
C VAL A 462 14.90 27.73 22.37
N THR A 463 13.95 28.56 22.73
CA THR A 463 13.89 29.20 24.05
C THR A 463 12.69 28.65 24.81
N VAL A 464 12.93 28.02 25.97
CA VAL A 464 11.88 27.59 26.90
C VAL A 464 11.72 28.64 28.01
N ASN A 465 10.48 28.99 28.34
CA ASN A 465 10.13 30.03 29.30
C ASN A 465 9.29 29.44 30.43
N GLY A 466 9.74 29.61 31.67
CA GLY A 466 9.09 29.06 32.86
C GLY A 466 10.14 28.69 33.92
N THR A 467 9.91 29.08 35.17
CA THR A 467 10.82 28.74 36.27
C THR A 467 10.90 27.23 36.43
N GLY A 468 12.11 26.68 36.30
CA GLY A 468 12.36 25.24 36.42
C GLY A 468 12.12 24.42 35.14
N ALA A 469 11.78 25.05 34.01
CA ALA A 469 11.69 24.40 32.71
C ALA A 469 13.07 24.21 32.08
N TYR A 470 13.33 23.05 31.46
CA TYR A 470 14.62 22.72 30.84
C TYR A 470 14.51 21.66 29.74
N ILE A 471 15.55 21.54 28.90
CA ILE A 471 15.73 20.44 27.94
C ILE A 471 17.02 19.69 28.32
N GLY A 472 16.97 18.36 28.33
CA GLY A 472 18.12 17.55 28.75
C GLY A 472 18.17 17.37 30.26
N ILE A 473 18.98 18.14 30.99
CA ILE A 473 19.08 18.10 32.47
C ILE A 473 18.82 19.48 33.08
N PRO A 474 18.30 19.57 34.32
CA PRO A 474 17.99 20.87 34.92
C PRO A 474 19.22 21.68 35.33
N LYS A 475 20.42 21.07 35.37
CA LYS A 475 21.65 21.69 35.88
C LYS A 475 22.18 22.83 34.99
N ALA A 476 22.19 22.65 33.67
CA ALA A 476 22.86 23.55 32.74
C ALA A 476 21.90 24.65 32.26
N ASN A 477 22.31 25.92 32.36
CA ASN A 477 21.57 27.06 31.83
C ASN A 477 22.51 28.14 31.28
N ASN A 478 21.98 29.15 30.58
CA ASN A 478 22.79 30.14 29.89
C ASN A 478 23.63 31.05 30.81
N ALA A 479 23.39 31.05 32.13
CA ALA A 479 24.21 31.77 33.10
C ALA A 479 25.33 30.90 33.73
N GLY A 480 25.24 29.58 33.60
CA GLY A 480 26.15 28.61 34.21
C GLY A 480 25.45 27.34 34.69
N GLU A 481 26.12 26.59 35.57
CA GLU A 481 25.58 25.35 36.15
C GLU A 481 25.00 25.58 37.55
N LEU A 482 23.80 25.06 37.80
CA LEU A 482 23.23 25.00 39.16
C LEU A 482 24.04 24.08 40.07
N PRO A 483 24.11 24.37 41.39
CA PRO A 483 23.42 25.47 42.10
C PRO A 483 24.24 26.78 42.16
N ASN A 484 25.29 26.94 41.33
CA ASN A 484 26.21 28.09 41.42
C ASN A 484 25.67 29.36 40.74
N VAL A 485 24.51 29.27 40.10
CA VAL A 485 23.82 30.39 39.44
C VAL A 485 22.36 30.46 39.91
N ALA A 486 21.67 31.55 39.59
CA ALA A 486 20.25 31.66 39.92
C ALA A 486 19.40 30.66 39.10
N VAL A 487 18.28 30.23 39.65
CA VAL A 487 17.29 29.42 38.91
C VAL A 487 16.76 30.26 37.74
N PRO A 488 16.93 29.81 36.49
CA PRO A 488 16.51 30.58 35.32
C PRO A 488 14.98 30.58 35.20
N ASN A 489 14.46 31.69 34.67
CA ASN A 489 13.09 31.85 34.20
C ASN A 489 12.95 31.63 32.68
N SER A 490 14.07 31.53 31.96
CA SER A 490 14.16 31.22 30.53
C SER A 490 15.51 30.59 30.21
N ILE A 491 15.53 29.60 29.31
CA ILE A 491 16.77 28.96 28.81
C ILE A 491 16.68 28.83 27.29
N THR A 492 17.75 29.22 26.60
CA THR A 492 17.90 29.09 25.14
C THR A 492 18.93 28.01 24.81
N TYR A 493 18.60 27.18 23.83
CA TYR A 493 19.42 26.07 23.34
C TYR A 493 19.58 26.17 21.83
N ASP A 494 20.72 25.67 21.33
CA ASP A 494 20.93 25.42 19.91
C ASP A 494 20.42 24.02 19.57
N VAL A 495 19.72 23.87 18.45
CA VAL A 495 19.09 22.62 18.04
C VAL A 495 19.55 22.24 16.64
N THR A 496 20.21 21.11 16.51
CA THR A 496 20.53 20.50 15.23
C THR A 496 19.75 19.21 15.11
N PHE A 497 18.73 19.20 14.29
CA PHE A 497 18.01 17.97 13.99
C PHE A 497 18.82 17.08 13.03
N LEU A 498 18.81 15.78 13.27
CA LEU A 498 19.47 14.78 12.44
C LEU A 498 18.48 14.09 11.49
N ASP A 499 17.23 13.89 11.94
CA ASP A 499 16.09 13.38 11.19
C ASP A 499 14.76 13.76 11.91
N VAL A 500 13.59 13.41 11.36
CA VAL A 500 12.27 13.81 11.93
C VAL A 500 12.10 13.37 13.39
N ASN A 501 12.78 12.30 13.77
CA ASN A 501 12.70 11.65 15.06
C ASN A 501 13.97 11.82 15.89
N THR A 502 14.96 12.60 15.46
CA THR A 502 16.22 12.73 16.20
C THR A 502 16.74 14.16 16.15
N MET A 503 17.09 14.73 17.31
CA MET A 503 17.74 16.02 17.41
C MET A 503 18.88 16.05 18.42
N VAL A 504 19.86 16.90 18.15
CA VAL A 504 20.96 17.24 19.07
C VAL A 504 20.68 18.63 19.61
N VAL A 505 20.63 18.75 20.93
CA VAL A 505 20.41 20.00 21.65
C VAL A 505 21.69 20.38 22.37
N GLY A 506 22.18 21.58 22.13
CA GLY A 506 23.38 22.15 22.74
C GLY A 506 23.06 23.34 23.63
N ILE A 507 23.84 23.52 24.70
CA ILE A 507 23.82 24.73 25.52
C ILE A 507 25.22 25.06 26.01
N GLU A 508 25.61 26.34 25.91
CA GLU A 508 26.78 26.87 26.61
C GLU A 508 26.38 27.31 28.03
N ALA A 509 26.86 26.56 29.03
CA ALA A 509 26.60 26.79 30.45
C ALA A 509 27.76 27.57 31.09
N GLY A 510 27.98 28.79 30.60
CA GLY A 510 29.14 29.61 30.92
C GLY A 510 30.28 29.40 29.93
N SER A 511 31.20 30.36 29.88
CA SER A 511 32.23 30.43 28.83
C SER A 511 33.05 29.15 28.74
N GLY A 512 32.97 28.49 27.59
CA GLY A 512 33.74 27.28 27.30
C GLY A 512 33.19 25.99 27.92
N VAL A 513 31.98 25.98 28.48
CA VAL A 513 31.34 24.78 29.04
C VAL A 513 30.11 24.43 28.21
N PHE A 514 30.21 23.37 27.40
CA PHE A 514 29.13 22.99 26.48
C PHE A 514 28.52 21.66 26.88
N TRP A 515 27.24 21.67 27.22
CA TRP A 515 26.45 20.46 27.36
C TRP A 515 25.80 20.10 26.03
N THR A 516 25.73 18.80 25.73
CA THR A 516 25.09 18.28 24.52
C THR A 516 24.19 17.10 24.86
N TYR A 517 22.98 17.14 24.32
CA TYR A 517 21.92 16.15 24.51
C TYR A 517 21.48 15.61 23.15
N LYS A 518 21.49 14.29 22.95
CA LYS A 518 20.83 13.65 21.82
C LYS A 518 19.43 13.24 22.27
N LEU A 519 18.42 13.85 21.68
CA LEU A 519 17.01 13.54 21.89
C LEU A 519 16.47 12.75 20.71
N VAL A 520 15.58 11.82 21.01
CA VAL A 520 14.77 11.12 20.03
C VAL A 520 13.30 11.44 20.27
N ARG A 521 12.52 11.56 19.20
CA ARG A 521 11.07 11.73 19.28
C ARG A 521 10.55 10.50 19.98
N ASP A 522 9.75 10.74 21.00
CA ASP A 522 9.00 9.69 21.66
C ASP A 522 7.86 9.29 20.73
N THR A 523 8.20 8.49 19.72
CA THR A 523 7.25 7.91 18.76
C THR A 523 6.44 6.80 19.38
N THR A 524 6.43 6.67 20.72
CA THR A 524 5.52 5.80 21.45
C THR A 524 4.11 6.22 21.02
N PRO A 525 3.47 5.46 20.11
CA PRO A 525 2.24 5.89 19.50
C PRO A 525 1.20 6.07 20.59
N THR A 526 0.36 7.10 20.46
CA THR A 526 -0.79 7.28 21.34
C THR A 526 -1.85 6.16 21.17
N THR A 527 -1.65 5.23 20.21
CA THR A 527 -2.29 3.90 20.12
C THR A 527 -1.39 2.92 19.33
N PRO A 528 -0.43 2.23 19.98
CA PRO A 528 0.61 1.48 19.25
C PRO A 528 0.17 0.19 18.57
N ILE A 529 -1.08 -0.22 18.77
CA ILE A 529 -1.58 -1.49 18.26
C ILE A 529 -2.05 -1.43 16.80
N HIS A 530 -2.46 -0.26 16.28
CA HIS A 530 -3.05 -0.20 14.93
C HIS A 530 -2.08 -0.71 13.85
N GLY A 531 -2.59 -1.33 12.80
CA GLY A 531 -1.78 -1.88 11.70
C GLY A 531 -1.80 -3.40 11.62
N ILE A 532 -0.88 -3.95 10.83
CA ILE A 532 -0.82 -5.37 10.51
C ILE A 532 0.32 -6.03 11.29
N TRP A 533 0.02 -7.14 11.95
CA TRP A 533 0.95 -7.87 12.80
C TRP A 533 1.01 -9.33 12.41
N LYS A 534 2.13 -9.99 12.65
CA LYS A 534 2.27 -11.45 12.54
C LYS A 534 3.15 -11.99 13.66
N MET A 535 3.14 -13.31 13.87
CA MET A 535 4.07 -13.95 14.80
C MET A 535 5.52 -13.74 14.36
N ALA A 536 6.42 -13.41 15.29
CA ALA A 536 7.84 -13.32 15.01
C ALA A 536 8.38 -14.70 14.62
N SER A 537 8.98 -14.83 13.44
CA SER A 537 9.47 -16.10 12.89
C SER A 537 10.84 -16.50 13.46
N GLU A 538 10.95 -16.57 14.79
CA GLU A 538 12.20 -16.89 15.51
C GLU A 538 11.94 -17.84 16.69
N PRO A 539 12.94 -18.64 17.11
CA PRO A 539 12.83 -19.45 18.32
C PRO A 539 12.44 -18.61 19.54
N GLY A 540 11.57 -19.14 20.39
CA GLY A 540 11.12 -18.44 21.59
C GLY A 540 9.94 -17.49 21.40
N SER A 541 9.48 -17.25 20.17
CA SER A 541 8.38 -16.32 19.88
C SER A 541 7.00 -16.83 20.32
N LEU A 542 6.85 -18.14 20.45
CA LEU A 542 5.65 -18.81 20.97
C LEU A 542 6.08 -19.74 22.11
N LYS A 543 5.49 -19.58 23.29
CA LYS A 543 5.87 -20.37 24.47
C LYS A 543 4.76 -20.45 25.51
N VAL A 544 4.87 -21.45 26.38
CA VAL A 544 3.96 -21.68 27.51
C VAL A 544 4.74 -22.06 28.77
N GLY A 545 4.28 -21.57 29.91
CA GLY A 545 4.91 -21.84 31.20
C GLY A 545 4.07 -21.47 32.42
N PRO A 546 4.62 -21.68 33.63
CA PRO A 546 3.92 -21.49 34.91
C PRO A 546 3.71 -20.02 35.31
N SER A 547 4.30 -19.07 34.59
CA SER A 547 4.21 -17.63 34.87
C SER A 547 4.25 -16.82 33.57
N PRO A 548 3.77 -15.56 33.55
CA PRO A 548 3.83 -14.70 32.37
C PRO A 548 5.23 -14.65 31.76
N GLY A 549 5.34 -14.87 30.45
CA GLY A 549 6.61 -14.85 29.72
C GLY A 549 7.48 -16.11 29.87
N SER A 550 7.11 -17.08 30.71
CA SER A 550 7.89 -18.33 30.85
C SER A 550 7.69 -19.26 29.66
N GLY A 551 8.75 -19.97 29.30
CA GLY A 551 8.75 -21.06 28.32
C GLY A 551 9.23 -22.39 28.91
N ASP A 552 9.16 -22.54 30.25
CA ASP A 552 9.74 -23.68 30.97
C ASP A 552 9.08 -25.02 30.62
N TRP A 553 7.80 -25.01 30.21
CA TRP A 553 7.12 -26.22 29.77
C TRP A 553 7.36 -26.51 28.31
N TRP A 554 7.23 -25.47 27.47
CA TRP A 554 7.51 -25.59 26.05
C TRP A 554 7.74 -24.22 25.42
N SER A 555 8.64 -24.18 24.44
CA SER A 555 8.92 -23.00 23.62
C SER A 555 9.25 -23.44 22.20
N ILE A 556 8.76 -22.69 21.20
CA ILE A 556 9.02 -22.98 19.79
C ILE A 556 10.52 -22.91 19.49
N ASP A 557 11.06 -23.94 18.86
CA ASP A 557 12.43 -23.99 18.38
C ASP A 557 12.51 -23.68 16.88
N ALA A 558 13.73 -23.59 16.33
CA ALA A 558 13.93 -23.26 14.93
C ALA A 558 13.24 -24.25 13.97
N ALA A 559 13.30 -25.55 14.29
CA ALA A 559 12.63 -26.58 13.49
C ALA A 559 11.10 -26.43 13.52
N GLY A 560 10.55 -26.08 14.68
CA GLY A 560 9.14 -25.80 14.87
C GLY A 560 8.66 -24.58 14.11
N VAL A 561 9.47 -23.52 14.01
CA VAL A 561 9.17 -22.35 13.17
C VAL A 561 9.06 -22.75 11.71
N THR A 562 10.04 -23.52 11.19
CA THR A 562 10.02 -24.01 9.81
C THR A 562 8.82 -24.93 9.53
N ALA A 563 8.54 -25.86 10.44
CA ALA A 563 7.43 -26.81 10.29
C ALA A 563 6.05 -26.11 10.28
N ARG A 564 5.95 -24.93 10.91
CA ARG A 564 4.71 -24.15 11.06
C ARG A 564 4.71 -22.88 10.19
N ALA A 565 5.36 -22.90 9.03
CA ALA A 565 5.46 -21.70 8.18
C ALA A 565 4.10 -21.05 7.86
N CYS A 566 3.05 -21.86 7.66
CA CYS A 566 1.66 -21.40 7.45
C CYS A 566 0.99 -20.76 8.68
N TYR A 567 1.60 -20.85 9.86
CA TYR A 567 1.14 -20.12 11.05
C TYR A 567 1.87 -18.79 11.18
N PHE A 568 3.15 -18.76 10.81
CA PHE A 568 3.99 -17.56 10.91
C PHE A 568 3.74 -16.54 9.79
N ASN A 569 3.01 -16.91 8.74
CA ASN A 569 2.50 -16.00 7.71
C ASN A 569 1.08 -15.50 8.00
N ASP A 570 0.37 -16.04 9.00
CA ASP A 570 -0.93 -15.54 9.44
C ASP A 570 -0.77 -14.13 10.00
N THR A 571 -1.73 -13.25 9.70
CA THR A 571 -1.69 -11.85 10.13
C THR A 571 -2.90 -11.43 10.95
N TYR A 572 -2.70 -10.41 11.79
CA TYR A 572 -3.69 -9.81 12.66
C TYR A 572 -3.77 -8.32 12.32
N ILE A 573 -4.94 -7.85 11.92
CA ILE A 573 -5.16 -6.45 11.54
C ILE A 573 -5.94 -5.76 12.66
N PHE A 574 -5.37 -4.68 13.19
CA PHE A 574 -6.05 -3.76 14.12
C PHE A 574 -6.34 -2.45 13.39
N GLY A 575 -7.59 -2.26 12.98
CA GLY A 575 -8.02 -1.06 12.26
C GLY A 575 -8.09 0.17 13.18
N THR A 576 -7.85 1.35 12.61
CA THR A 576 -7.97 2.63 13.34
C THR A 576 -9.39 2.97 13.76
N ASP A 577 -10.37 2.27 13.18
CA ASP A 577 -11.81 2.36 13.47
C ASP A 577 -12.28 1.39 14.58
N GLY A 578 -11.36 0.62 15.18
CA GLY A 578 -11.65 -0.41 16.18
C GLY A 578 -12.00 -1.78 15.59
N SER A 579 -11.91 -1.97 14.26
CA SER A 579 -12.07 -3.27 13.62
C SER A 579 -10.88 -4.21 13.90
N PHE A 580 -11.16 -5.52 13.96
CA PHE A 580 -10.14 -6.56 14.12
C PHE A 580 -10.32 -7.66 13.07
N LYS A 581 -9.22 -8.26 12.60
CA LYS A 581 -9.27 -9.38 11.65
C LYS A 581 -8.12 -10.37 11.84
N ASN A 582 -8.44 -11.67 11.81
CA ASN A 582 -7.48 -12.75 11.56
C ASN A 582 -7.43 -13.01 10.05
N VAL A 583 -6.27 -12.92 9.41
CA VAL A 583 -6.09 -13.17 7.98
C VAL A 583 -5.14 -14.35 7.80
N LEU A 584 -5.68 -15.49 7.38
CA LEU A 584 -5.02 -16.80 7.46
C LEU A 584 -4.65 -17.40 6.08
N GLY A 585 -4.83 -16.65 5.00
CA GLY A 585 -4.60 -17.14 3.63
C GLY A 585 -5.41 -18.40 3.27
N THR A 586 -4.86 -19.24 2.41
CA THR A 586 -5.45 -20.54 2.01
C THR A 586 -5.10 -21.69 2.96
N GLN A 587 -4.10 -21.50 3.82
CA GLN A 587 -3.60 -22.49 4.78
C GLN A 587 -3.15 -21.83 6.08
N SER A 588 -3.50 -22.42 7.22
CA SER A 588 -2.98 -22.11 8.56
C SER A 588 -2.64 -23.41 9.30
N TRP A 589 -2.07 -23.31 10.51
CA TRP A 589 -1.75 -24.48 11.33
C TRP A 589 -3.01 -25.03 12.00
N ILE A 590 -3.43 -26.24 11.59
CA ILE A 590 -4.66 -26.87 12.09
C ILE A 590 -4.31 -27.98 13.06
N GLU A 591 -4.63 -27.77 14.32
CA GLU A 591 -4.38 -28.75 15.38
C GLU A 591 -5.43 -29.87 15.38
N GLY A 592 -5.10 -31.01 16.00
CA GLY A 592 -5.99 -32.17 16.10
C GLY A 592 -7.39 -31.85 16.66
N TRP A 593 -7.48 -30.91 17.61
CA TRP A 593 -8.76 -30.51 18.20
C TRP A 593 -9.69 -29.76 17.23
N GLN A 594 -9.13 -29.17 16.16
CA GLN A 594 -9.89 -28.54 15.07
C GLN A 594 -10.31 -29.54 13.99
N GLY A 595 -10.00 -30.83 14.16
CA GLY A 595 -10.18 -31.86 13.14
C GLY A 595 -9.02 -31.99 12.15
N GLY A 596 -7.89 -31.33 12.42
CA GLY A 596 -6.66 -31.44 11.63
C GLY A 596 -5.72 -32.55 12.10
N GLY A 597 -4.49 -32.53 11.57
CA GLY A 597 -3.44 -33.50 11.88
C GLY A 597 -2.17 -32.88 12.44
N ASP A 598 -2.27 -31.72 13.11
CA ASP A 598 -1.13 -30.90 13.53
C ASP A 598 -0.21 -30.57 12.35
N ALA A 599 -0.79 -29.94 11.33
CA ALA A 599 -0.13 -29.61 10.07
C ALA A 599 -0.78 -28.37 9.41
N CYS A 600 -0.12 -27.83 8.38
CA CYS A 600 -0.72 -26.80 7.54
C CYS A 600 -1.94 -27.34 6.78
N GLY A 601 -3.07 -26.66 6.89
CA GLY A 601 -4.34 -27.05 6.28
C GLY A 601 -5.33 -25.89 6.19
N THR A 602 -6.49 -26.14 5.58
CA THR A 602 -7.52 -25.11 5.40
C THR A 602 -8.05 -24.59 6.75
N PRO A 603 -8.12 -23.27 6.98
CA PRO A 603 -8.65 -22.69 8.22
C PRO A 603 -10.07 -23.19 8.56
N VAL A 604 -10.28 -23.55 9.83
CA VAL A 604 -11.52 -24.21 10.30
C VAL A 604 -12.39 -23.24 11.12
N ALA A 605 -13.69 -23.18 10.81
CA ALA A 605 -14.66 -22.38 11.56
C ALA A 605 -14.79 -22.88 13.02
N PRO A 606 -14.97 -21.99 14.02
CA PRO A 606 -15.19 -20.55 13.89
C PRO A 606 -13.90 -19.70 13.77
N HIS A 607 -12.71 -20.31 13.82
CA HIS A 607 -11.41 -19.63 13.86
C HIS A 607 -10.80 -19.41 12.46
N ASN A 608 -11.62 -19.35 11.41
CA ASN A 608 -11.17 -19.27 10.02
C ASN A 608 -10.97 -17.85 9.49
N GLY A 609 -11.20 -16.81 10.31
CA GLY A 609 -10.99 -15.42 9.94
C GLY A 609 -12.02 -14.82 8.96
N LEU A 610 -13.11 -15.54 8.66
CA LEU A 610 -14.15 -15.06 7.73
C LEU A 610 -15.15 -14.10 8.38
N SER A 611 -15.25 -14.09 9.71
CA SER A 611 -16.15 -13.19 10.42
C SER A 611 -15.52 -11.82 10.67
N ALA A 612 -16.35 -10.78 10.80
CA ALA A 612 -15.89 -9.47 11.24
C ALA A 612 -15.77 -9.43 12.77
N TYR A 613 -14.68 -8.86 13.26
CA TYR A 613 -14.39 -8.73 14.69
C TYR A 613 -14.10 -7.28 15.05
N THR A 614 -14.09 -6.98 16.35
CA THR A 614 -13.65 -5.68 16.87
C THR A 614 -12.62 -5.87 17.96
N PHE A 615 -11.90 -4.82 18.32
CA PHE A 615 -11.04 -4.84 19.50
C PHE A 615 -11.21 -3.59 20.35
N ASN A 616 -10.85 -3.71 21.63
CA ASN A 616 -10.70 -2.60 22.54
C ASN A 616 -9.28 -2.63 23.12
N ASN A 617 -8.57 -1.51 23.02
CA ASN A 617 -7.22 -1.35 23.55
C ASN A 617 -7.26 -0.49 24.82
N ASN A 618 -7.01 -1.11 25.97
CA ASN A 618 -6.87 -0.42 27.25
C ASN A 618 -5.39 -0.25 27.59
N GLN A 619 -4.78 0.80 27.04
CA GLN A 619 -3.36 1.10 27.24
C GLN A 619 -2.98 1.31 28.70
N ALA A 620 -3.86 1.93 29.50
CA ALA A 620 -3.59 2.17 30.91
C ALA A 620 -3.49 0.87 31.72
N ALA A 621 -4.24 -0.17 31.33
CA ALA A 621 -4.17 -1.49 31.93
C ALA A 621 -3.15 -2.42 31.26
N GLY A 622 -2.57 -2.01 30.11
CA GLY A 622 -1.72 -2.88 29.29
C GLY A 622 -2.48 -4.08 28.74
N THR A 623 -3.76 -3.91 28.35
CA THR A 623 -4.59 -5.02 27.87
C THR A 623 -5.27 -4.73 26.53
N ILE A 624 -5.51 -5.81 25.79
CA ILE A 624 -6.28 -5.79 24.53
C ILE A 624 -7.37 -6.84 24.61
N THR A 625 -8.60 -6.46 24.32
CA THR A 625 -9.73 -7.38 24.21
C THR A 625 -10.18 -7.46 22.75
N VAL A 626 -10.15 -8.64 22.15
CA VAL A 626 -10.77 -8.92 20.84
C VAL A 626 -12.16 -9.50 21.04
N ASN A 627 -13.12 -9.07 20.23
CA ASN A 627 -14.53 -9.43 20.33
C ASN A 627 -15.05 -10.06 19.04
N GLY A 628 -15.83 -11.12 19.21
CA GLY A 628 -16.44 -11.93 18.15
C GLY A 628 -16.03 -13.40 18.28
N THR A 629 -16.99 -14.30 18.10
CA THR A 629 -16.77 -15.75 18.19
C THR A 629 -15.72 -16.19 17.17
N GLY A 630 -14.65 -16.83 17.67
CA GLY A 630 -13.55 -17.30 16.84
C GLY A 630 -12.41 -16.29 16.61
N SER A 631 -12.50 -15.07 17.16
CA SER A 631 -11.39 -14.11 17.16
C SER A 631 -10.29 -14.49 18.15
N TYR A 632 -9.02 -14.29 17.79
CA TYR A 632 -7.87 -14.59 18.66
C TYR A 632 -6.60 -13.82 18.26
N ILE A 633 -5.62 -13.74 19.16
CA ILE A 633 -4.26 -13.27 18.91
C ILE A 633 -3.29 -14.40 19.30
N GLY A 634 -2.37 -14.76 18.41
CA GLY A 634 -1.45 -15.87 18.66
C GLY A 634 -2.06 -17.20 18.25
N LEU A 635 -2.57 -18.02 19.17
CA LEU A 635 -3.21 -19.30 18.84
C LEU A 635 -4.69 -19.30 19.24
N PRO A 636 -5.59 -19.92 18.44
CA PRO A 636 -7.01 -20.00 18.78
C PRO A 636 -7.31 -20.89 19.99
N LYS A 637 -6.35 -21.74 20.39
CA LYS A 637 -6.52 -22.71 21.48
C LYS A 637 -6.65 -22.05 22.86
N ALA A 638 -5.81 -21.06 23.16
CA ALA A 638 -5.70 -20.49 24.50
C ALA A 638 -6.65 -19.30 24.67
N ASN A 639 -7.57 -19.39 25.64
CA ASN A 639 -8.46 -18.29 26.00
C ASN A 639 -8.57 -18.11 27.53
N ASN A 640 -9.24 -17.05 27.98
CA ASN A 640 -9.31 -16.69 29.40
C ASN A 640 -10.06 -17.69 30.29
N ALA A 641 -10.84 -18.62 29.72
CA ALA A 641 -11.51 -19.68 30.47
C ALA A 641 -10.67 -20.96 30.56
N GLY A 642 -9.69 -21.14 29.68
CA GLY A 642 -8.85 -22.33 29.56
C GLY A 642 -8.50 -22.65 28.11
N GLU A 643 -7.92 -23.83 27.86
CA GLU A 643 -7.56 -24.27 26.52
C GLU A 643 -8.69 -25.05 25.84
N LEU A 644 -8.98 -24.73 24.57
CA LEU A 644 -9.86 -25.53 23.73
C LEU A 644 -9.26 -26.93 23.47
N PRO A 645 -10.10 -27.96 23.32
CA PRO A 645 -11.57 -27.94 23.31
C PRO A 645 -12.21 -28.14 24.69
N ASN A 646 -11.43 -28.00 25.78
CA ASN A 646 -11.91 -28.32 27.14
C ASN A 646 -12.78 -27.22 27.77
N VAL A 647 -12.94 -26.09 27.08
CA VAL A 647 -13.78 -24.96 27.46
C VAL A 647 -14.67 -24.55 26.29
N ALA A 648 -15.70 -23.75 26.55
CA ALA A 648 -16.54 -23.22 25.49
C ALA A 648 -15.77 -22.24 24.59
N VAL A 649 -16.13 -22.17 23.31
CA VAL A 649 -15.59 -21.14 22.40
C VAL A 649 -16.04 -19.76 22.91
N PRO A 650 -15.10 -18.85 23.22
CA PRO A 650 -15.43 -17.55 23.79
C PRO A 650 -15.98 -16.60 22.73
N SER A 651 -16.81 -15.65 23.16
CA SER A 651 -17.24 -14.50 22.33
C SER A 651 -16.28 -13.30 22.42
N SER A 652 -15.35 -13.31 23.37
CA SER A 652 -14.26 -12.33 23.48
C SER A 652 -13.06 -12.91 24.23
N ILE A 653 -11.86 -12.42 23.93
CA ILE A 653 -10.61 -12.81 24.59
C ILE A 653 -9.81 -11.56 24.95
N THR A 654 -9.33 -11.49 26.19
CA THR A 654 -8.48 -10.41 26.71
C THR A 654 -7.06 -10.90 26.91
N TYR A 655 -6.11 -10.13 26.40
CA TYR A 655 -4.68 -10.39 26.48
C TYR A 655 -3.99 -9.28 27.27
N ASN A 656 -2.94 -9.63 28.00
CA ASN A 656 -1.98 -8.67 28.53
C ASN A 656 -0.96 -8.37 27.42
N VAL A 657 -0.66 -7.10 27.18
CA VAL A 657 0.20 -6.67 26.08
C VAL A 657 1.27 -5.72 26.61
N THR A 658 2.50 -5.99 26.20
CA THR A 658 3.66 -5.13 26.48
C THR A 658 4.33 -4.81 25.16
N PHE A 659 4.37 -3.53 24.82
CA PHE A 659 5.11 -3.05 23.67
C PHE A 659 6.61 -3.10 24.00
N ILE A 660 7.38 -3.82 23.19
CA ILE A 660 8.84 -3.85 23.29
C ILE A 660 9.40 -2.63 22.55
N ASP A 661 8.84 -2.33 21.38
CA ASP A 661 9.09 -1.14 20.57
C ASP A 661 7.87 -0.85 19.66
N SER A 662 7.97 0.07 18.70
CA SER A 662 6.87 0.45 17.80
C SER A 662 6.45 -0.64 16.79
N ASN A 663 7.28 -1.66 16.60
CA ASN A 663 7.10 -2.75 15.64
C ASN A 663 7.10 -4.13 16.30
N THR A 664 7.23 -4.23 17.63
CA THR A 664 7.32 -5.49 18.35
C THR A 664 6.46 -5.48 19.61
N ILE A 665 5.59 -6.48 19.77
CA ILE A 665 4.75 -6.66 20.96
C ILE A 665 4.90 -8.04 21.57
N SER A 666 4.91 -8.08 22.91
CA SER A 666 4.71 -9.29 23.69
C SER A 666 3.25 -9.36 24.13
N VAL A 667 2.56 -10.41 23.72
CA VAL A 667 1.15 -10.68 24.04
C VAL A 667 1.09 -11.91 24.93
N GLY A 668 0.45 -11.80 26.09
CA GLY A 668 0.32 -12.87 27.06
C GLY A 668 -1.14 -13.15 27.41
N ILE A 669 -1.45 -14.41 27.67
CA ILE A 669 -2.76 -14.84 28.16
C ILE A 669 -2.61 -15.92 29.22
N GLU A 670 -3.36 -15.79 30.33
CA GLU A 670 -3.54 -16.88 31.28
C GLU A 670 -4.72 -17.74 30.84
N SER A 671 -4.48 -19.01 30.58
CA SER A 671 -5.44 -19.96 30.04
C SER A 671 -5.74 -21.06 31.06
N GLY A 672 -6.37 -20.65 32.15
CA GLY A 672 -6.51 -21.45 33.36
C GLY A 672 -5.40 -21.15 34.37
N SER A 673 -5.68 -21.42 35.64
CA SER A 673 -4.80 -21.01 36.74
C SER A 673 -3.38 -21.56 36.57
N GLY A 674 -2.41 -20.65 36.47
CA GLY A 674 -1.00 -21.00 36.36
C GLY A 674 -0.53 -21.44 34.97
N VAL A 675 -1.35 -21.31 33.93
CA VAL A 675 -0.96 -21.67 32.54
C VAL A 675 -0.87 -20.39 31.71
N PHE A 676 0.33 -19.96 31.36
CA PHE A 676 0.56 -18.71 30.64
C PHE A 676 1.12 -18.97 29.25
N TRP A 677 0.36 -18.60 28.22
CA TRP A 677 0.86 -18.52 26.85
C TRP A 677 1.43 -17.13 26.58
N THR A 678 2.54 -17.09 25.86
CA THR A 678 3.19 -15.84 25.42
C THR A 678 3.53 -15.89 23.94
N TYR A 679 3.20 -14.83 23.24
CA TYR A 679 3.37 -14.62 21.82
C TYR A 679 4.19 -13.34 21.58
N LYS A 680 5.22 -13.40 20.74
CA LYS A 680 5.92 -12.22 20.23
C LYS A 680 5.39 -11.93 18.83
N LEU A 681 4.74 -10.80 18.63
CA LEU A 681 4.33 -10.34 17.31
C LEU A 681 5.26 -9.23 16.82
N ILE A 682 5.44 -9.19 15.49
CA ILE A 682 6.12 -8.12 14.78
C ILE A 682 5.15 -7.48 13.79
N ARG A 683 5.32 -6.18 13.58
CA ARG A 683 4.57 -5.39 12.61
C ARG A 683 5.11 -5.65 11.20
N ILE A 684 4.24 -5.62 10.20
CA ILE A 684 4.60 -5.76 8.77
C ILE A 684 4.12 -4.57 7.94
#